data_AF-A0A3B8Y2E6-F1
#
_entry.id   AF-A0A3B8Y2E6-F1
#
_cell.length_a   1.000
_cell.length_b   1.000
_cell.length_c   1.000
_cell.angle_alpha   90.00
_cell.angle_beta   90.00
_cell.angle_gamma   90.00
#
_symmetry.space_group_name_H-M   'P 1'
#
loop_
_entity.id
_entity.type
_entity.pdbx_description
1 polymer ?
#
loop_
_entity_poly.entity_id
_entity_poly.type
_entity_poly.pdbx_seq_one_letter_code
_entity_poly.pdbx_strand_id
1 'polypeptide(L)'
;MAKKNSNQAKSEPPIISSLTINFVFQFLIGLGLALILAHVLSGIEQNLSSYTLIGLGPLKLTINSLVLNLVIGGSLGGLLYSMLVDQVLEFPRFTKNEPGLKLGIIGDIITGVAGAIIAYFVITRSPNSQNSVILTFVAALVGGYGGKTLLEAVLKRFITQVQTVNLQEVLEKKQELARKQQVKDIQRLANQQIKKGLESWELSELTTNLQKGDKIVKDRVFAAAREARRLGARVKAYSDRINRTIPIFESLVKSDPTDDRYQAQLGCALRDALPPDLDQAIDKLTEAIDLRQPTSDDNWHYELDRAVALIDKSETESDADRQYSSLAQRIFADLKTIDKNHGLNRIALEFDEGKKVPIATWLTNNQAWLKNNPEGSQLVKKGLNAIPLDQPIIPSINIDDFQWENAPENSTIKAITATYLKKQPIQSSELPKNQKKFMPVGEECKFLRYAKLNAAETDNQQPQNTPITPLQTSTIPQSGLDVIKRFEGYHKELADGRAQAYPDPGPKGWNLPTIGYGTTKYPDGQSVKRGDIITHQEAEQYLLHYVDKKCRKALEKIPTWSQMNDNQRGALYSFAYNLGEHFYQGNGFQSITRVCDSPERWNDQTWIEQQFGKYVKADGKTLPGLVTRRKAEAQLFCAPVTSNTPIKSNTNNLSPVSEVTSAHCVVELDYGQGTWYIWSNHWDLPWVKQTQPKDKEKIVLSPGKYNNPKAVQRQIDRISKYLPAGQVLDLDVKTKYFSQRDNYRDKDRTCNSSSNAMYLDWLRRVTGKPGLDNDNEYLKKVYTKHGSKYHLNRRFGVDAHHNVQTWALEQYGFKTQWMTDRDLPFIKDLIAIGFPVVVNIRHRGSISNPTGNGHVLMLIGRKDNYWIAHDPYGTLKSNYRDRNGKYSQISEHEFKKRWQGCYRTLRD
;
A
#
# COMPACT_ATOMS: atom_id res chain seq x y z
N MET A 1 43.46 -104.73 -31.14
CA MET A 1 43.73 -105.66 -30.04
C MET A 1 43.23 -105.05 -28.73
N ALA A 2 42.44 -105.83 -28.00
CA ALA A 2 42.15 -105.88 -26.55
C ALA A 2 42.14 -104.62 -25.64
N LYS A 3 40.98 -104.47 -24.98
CA LYS A 3 40.69 -103.97 -23.62
C LYS A 3 41.86 -104.02 -22.61
N LYS A 4 41.96 -103.00 -21.74
CA LYS A 4 41.56 -103.11 -20.31
C LYS A 4 41.60 -101.77 -19.55
N ASN A 5 40.47 -101.47 -18.89
CA ASN A 5 40.34 -100.59 -17.74
C ASN A 5 41.11 -101.15 -16.52
N SER A 6 41.65 -100.28 -15.66
CA SER A 6 41.22 -100.16 -14.24
C SER A 6 42.05 -99.16 -13.43
N ASN A 7 41.38 -98.11 -12.95
CA ASN A 7 41.43 -97.48 -11.62
C ASN A 7 42.75 -97.45 -10.82
N GLN A 8 43.15 -96.22 -10.44
CA GLN A 8 43.15 -95.84 -9.02
C GLN A 8 43.00 -94.32 -8.85
N ALA A 9 41.90 -93.92 -8.25
CA ALA A 9 41.65 -92.57 -7.77
C ALA A 9 42.48 -92.31 -6.51
N LYS A 10 43.28 -91.25 -6.52
CA LYS A 10 43.69 -90.52 -5.30
C LYS A 10 42.91 -89.22 -5.27
N SER A 11 42.05 -89.08 -4.28
CA SER A 11 41.34 -87.85 -3.95
C SER A 11 42.31 -86.83 -3.36
N GLU A 12 42.64 -85.78 -4.11
CA GLU A 12 43.12 -84.53 -3.55
C GLU A 12 41.91 -83.71 -3.03
N PRO A 13 42.04 -83.00 -1.90
CA PRO A 13 40.92 -82.33 -1.27
C PRO A 13 40.46 -81.10 -2.08
N PRO A 14 39.20 -80.67 -1.97
CA PRO A 14 38.73 -79.49 -2.66
C PRO A 14 39.42 -78.25 -2.07
N ILE A 15 40.09 -77.47 -2.94
CA ILE A 15 40.63 -76.14 -2.65
C ILE A 15 39.45 -75.16 -2.51
N ILE A 16 38.72 -75.26 -1.40
CA ILE A 16 37.71 -74.29 -0.96
C ILE A 16 37.86 -74.13 0.55
N SER A 17 38.91 -73.43 1.01
CA SER A 17 38.95 -73.01 2.43
C SER A 17 39.86 -71.81 2.75
N SER A 18 40.73 -71.33 1.85
CA SER A 18 41.55 -70.12 2.10
C SER A 18 41.11 -68.87 1.33
N LEU A 19 40.32 -69.02 0.25
CA LEU A 19 39.87 -67.90 -0.59
C LEU A 19 38.63 -67.17 -0.01
N THR A 20 37.84 -67.82 0.84
CA THR A 20 36.61 -67.26 1.40
C THR A 20 36.83 -66.43 2.67
N ILE A 21 37.78 -66.81 3.54
CA ILE A 21 38.00 -66.12 4.83
C ILE A 21 38.73 -64.78 4.61
N ASN A 22 39.75 -64.73 3.75
CA ASN A 22 40.47 -63.49 3.45
C ASN A 22 39.60 -62.49 2.69
N PHE A 23 38.73 -62.96 1.78
CA PHE A 23 37.76 -62.13 1.09
C PHE A 23 36.75 -61.51 2.05
N VAL A 24 36.14 -62.31 2.93
CA VAL A 24 35.17 -61.82 3.92
C VAL A 24 35.83 -60.84 4.89
N PHE A 25 37.01 -61.16 5.40
CA PHE A 25 37.72 -60.27 6.34
C PHE A 25 38.07 -58.92 5.70
N GLN A 26 38.55 -58.90 4.46
CA GLN A 26 38.92 -57.67 3.77
C GLN A 26 37.72 -56.89 3.23
N PHE A 27 36.63 -57.57 2.84
CA PHE A 27 35.35 -56.93 2.54
C PHE A 27 34.80 -56.21 3.77
N LEU A 28 34.90 -56.82 4.96
CA LEU A 28 34.53 -56.19 6.22
C LEU A 28 35.41 -54.99 6.57
N ILE A 29 36.71 -55.01 6.22
CA ILE A 29 37.60 -53.84 6.35
C ILE A 29 37.17 -52.71 5.42
N GLY A 30 36.89 -53.01 4.15
CA GLY A 30 36.40 -52.02 3.17
C GLY A 30 35.06 -51.40 3.59
N LEU A 31 34.14 -52.22 4.10
CA LEU A 31 32.87 -51.76 4.66
C LEU A 31 33.08 -50.88 5.91
N GLY A 32 34.03 -51.26 6.78
CA GLY A 32 34.41 -50.46 7.94
C GLY A 32 34.95 -49.07 7.56
N LEU A 33 35.84 -49.00 6.56
CA LEU A 33 36.37 -47.73 6.05
C LEU A 33 35.30 -46.84 5.42
N ALA A 34 34.37 -47.44 4.67
CA ALA A 34 33.23 -46.72 4.10
C ALA A 34 32.31 -46.14 5.21
N LEU A 35 32.07 -46.90 6.28
CA LEU A 35 31.28 -46.43 7.43
C LEU A 35 31.99 -45.31 8.23
N ILE A 36 33.32 -45.37 8.36
CA ILE A 36 34.12 -44.29 8.96
C ILE A 36 34.03 -43.02 8.10
N LEU A 37 34.17 -43.13 6.78
CA LEU A 37 34.01 -42.01 5.86
C LEU A 37 32.60 -41.40 5.94
N ALA A 38 31.56 -42.24 6.00
CA ALA A 38 30.18 -41.79 6.16
C ALA A 38 29.95 -41.04 7.48
N HIS A 39 30.59 -41.48 8.57
CA HIS A 39 30.55 -40.78 9.85
C HIS A 39 31.22 -39.40 9.79
N VAL A 40 32.40 -39.31 9.17
CA VAL A 40 33.11 -38.02 8.96
C VAL A 40 32.28 -37.05 8.13
N LEU A 41 31.73 -37.53 7.00
CA LEU A 41 30.90 -36.71 6.12
C LEU A 41 29.60 -36.25 6.80
N SER A 42 29.03 -37.07 7.69
CA SER A 42 27.84 -36.72 8.48
C SER A 42 28.10 -35.59 9.50
N GLY A 43 29.36 -35.35 9.89
CA GLY A 43 29.73 -34.27 10.83
C GLY A 43 29.90 -32.89 10.19
N ILE A 44 30.06 -32.83 8.86
CA ILE A 44 30.30 -31.59 8.11
C ILE A 44 28.97 -30.85 7.80
N GLU A 45 27.84 -31.55 7.74
CA GLU A 45 26.51 -30.97 7.51
C GLU A 45 25.66 -30.97 8.79
N GLN A 46 25.54 -29.81 9.46
CA GLN A 46 24.84 -29.68 10.75
C GLN A 46 23.30 -29.52 10.67
N ASN A 47 22.66 -29.77 9.52
CA ASN A 47 21.24 -29.44 9.29
C ASN A 47 20.34 -30.61 8.83
N LEU A 48 20.74 -31.86 9.03
CA LEU A 48 19.94 -33.04 8.65
C LEU A 48 19.39 -33.78 9.89
N SER A 49 18.12 -34.19 9.85
CA SER A 49 17.32 -34.52 11.05
C SER A 49 17.19 -36.01 11.41
N SER A 50 17.84 -36.94 10.70
CA SER A 50 17.71 -38.38 10.96
C SER A 50 19.06 -39.10 10.92
N TYR A 51 19.44 -39.64 12.09
CA TYR A 51 20.71 -40.33 12.32
C TYR A 51 20.46 -41.79 12.73
N THR A 52 21.31 -42.67 12.24
CA THR A 52 21.34 -44.09 12.58
C THR A 52 22.58 -44.38 13.42
N LEU A 53 22.40 -45.09 14.52
CA LEU A 53 23.50 -45.55 15.37
C LEU A 53 23.95 -46.93 14.90
N ILE A 54 25.21 -47.08 14.53
CA ILE A 54 25.80 -48.37 14.15
C ILE A 54 26.89 -48.73 15.16
N GLY A 55 26.79 -49.92 15.73
CA GLY A 55 27.79 -50.47 16.64
C GLY A 55 28.75 -51.42 15.91
N LEU A 56 30.05 -51.14 15.99
CA LEU A 56 31.12 -52.03 15.53
C LEU A 56 32.06 -52.30 16.71
N GLY A 57 31.74 -53.33 17.52
CA GLY A 57 32.48 -53.63 18.74
C GLY A 57 32.47 -52.44 19.73
N PRO A 58 33.64 -51.93 20.19
CA PRO A 58 33.70 -50.79 21.12
C PRO A 58 33.38 -49.43 20.47
N LEU A 59 33.34 -49.34 19.14
CA LEU A 59 33.04 -48.10 18.41
C LEU A 59 31.53 -47.94 18.17
N LYS A 60 30.99 -46.79 18.56
CA LYS A 60 29.64 -46.34 18.22
C LYS A 60 29.73 -45.19 17.23
N LEU A 61 29.21 -45.38 16.02
CA LEU A 61 29.19 -44.37 14.97
C LEU A 61 27.77 -43.83 14.79
N THR A 62 27.61 -42.51 14.86
CA THR A 62 26.36 -41.82 14.55
C THR A 62 26.43 -41.31 13.13
N ILE A 63 25.65 -41.88 12.21
CA ILE A 63 25.74 -41.58 10.77
C ILE A 63 24.38 -41.10 10.28
N ASN A 64 24.36 -40.05 9.48
CA ASN A 64 23.13 -39.57 8.88
C ASN A 64 22.54 -40.62 7.92
N SER A 65 21.24 -40.90 8.01
CA SER A 65 20.62 -41.99 7.25
C SER A 65 20.68 -41.78 5.72
N LEU A 66 20.70 -40.52 5.24
CA LEU A 66 20.90 -40.23 3.82
C LEU A 66 22.33 -40.55 3.39
N VAL A 67 23.32 -40.04 4.15
CA VAL A 67 24.75 -40.25 3.89
C VAL A 67 25.08 -41.74 3.92
N LEU A 68 24.49 -42.49 4.87
CA LEU A 68 24.65 -43.93 4.98
C LEU A 68 24.18 -44.67 3.71
N ASN A 69 23.00 -44.33 3.19
CA ASN A 69 22.46 -44.96 1.98
C ASN A 69 23.28 -44.63 0.74
N LEU A 70 23.75 -43.38 0.62
CA LEU A 70 24.60 -42.96 -0.50
C LEU A 70 25.96 -43.66 -0.48
N VAL A 71 26.56 -43.79 0.69
CA VAL A 71 27.87 -44.42 0.84
C VAL A 71 27.79 -45.93 0.63
N ILE A 72 26.81 -46.62 1.22
CA ILE A 72 26.64 -48.07 1.02
C ILE A 72 26.26 -48.37 -0.44
N GLY A 73 25.26 -47.67 -0.98
CA GLY A 73 24.83 -47.86 -2.37
C GLY A 73 25.95 -47.56 -3.36
N GLY A 74 26.68 -46.45 -3.17
CA GLY A 74 27.81 -46.09 -4.00
C GLY A 74 28.98 -47.07 -3.93
N SER A 75 29.31 -47.55 -2.72
CA SER A 75 30.37 -48.55 -2.53
C SER A 75 30.02 -49.87 -3.21
N LEU A 76 28.78 -50.35 -3.05
CA LEU A 76 28.30 -51.57 -3.72
C LEU A 76 28.27 -51.40 -5.23
N GLY A 77 27.82 -50.25 -5.75
CA GLY A 77 27.82 -49.95 -7.17
C GLY A 77 29.22 -49.96 -7.78
N GLY A 78 30.19 -49.34 -7.12
CA GLY A 78 31.60 -49.33 -7.56
C GLY A 78 32.22 -50.74 -7.57
N LEU A 79 31.95 -51.56 -6.57
CA LEU A 79 32.42 -52.95 -6.52
C LEU A 79 31.75 -53.84 -7.57
N LEU A 80 30.44 -53.66 -7.80
CA LEU A 80 29.69 -54.38 -8.84
C LEU A 80 30.23 -54.06 -10.23
N TYR A 81 30.61 -52.80 -10.49
CA TYR A 81 31.25 -52.42 -11.75
C TYR A 81 32.54 -53.21 -11.98
N SER A 82 33.45 -53.25 -11.00
CA SER A 82 34.71 -53.97 -11.14
C SER A 82 34.53 -55.50 -11.26
N MET A 83 33.52 -56.07 -10.60
CA MET A 83 33.21 -57.51 -10.70
C MET A 83 32.59 -57.89 -12.05
N LEU A 84 31.67 -57.07 -12.58
CA LEU A 84 30.90 -57.41 -13.78
C LEU A 84 31.55 -56.93 -15.08
N VAL A 85 32.18 -55.76 -15.05
CA VAL A 85 32.78 -55.12 -16.24
C VAL A 85 34.26 -55.43 -16.32
N ASP A 86 35.01 -55.15 -15.26
CA ASP A 86 36.47 -55.32 -15.26
C ASP A 86 36.87 -56.79 -15.03
N GLN A 87 35.92 -57.66 -14.62
CA GLN A 87 36.08 -59.10 -14.30
C GLN A 87 37.22 -59.44 -13.33
N VAL A 88 37.84 -58.43 -12.72
CA VAL A 88 39.00 -58.54 -11.84
C VAL A 88 38.80 -57.58 -10.69
N LEU A 89 38.78 -58.12 -9.47
CA LEU A 89 38.80 -57.32 -8.25
C LEU A 89 40.26 -57.14 -7.83
N GLU A 90 40.89 -56.03 -8.24
CA GLU A 90 42.29 -55.77 -7.89
C GLU A 90 42.45 -55.31 -6.44
N PHE A 91 43.31 -55.98 -5.68
CA PHE A 91 43.61 -55.59 -4.31
C PHE A 91 44.57 -54.39 -4.25
N PRO A 92 44.51 -53.57 -3.18
CA PRO A 92 45.45 -52.47 -3.01
C PRO A 92 46.88 -53.00 -2.96
N ARG A 93 47.75 -52.50 -3.84
CA ARG A 93 49.15 -52.93 -3.91
C ARG A 93 50.05 -51.75 -4.20
N PHE A 94 51.22 -51.76 -3.56
CA PHE A 94 52.32 -50.90 -3.95
C PHE A 94 52.99 -51.53 -5.18
N THR A 95 53.03 -50.79 -6.28
CA THR A 95 53.68 -51.26 -7.51
C THR A 95 55.19 -51.08 -7.40
N LYS A 96 55.95 -52.14 -7.70
CA LYS A 96 57.42 -52.09 -7.62
C LYS A 96 58.07 -51.23 -8.71
N ASN A 97 57.37 -50.93 -9.80
CA ASN A 97 57.95 -50.27 -11.00
C ASN A 97 57.31 -48.90 -11.34
N GLU A 98 56.36 -48.41 -10.55
CA GLU A 98 55.80 -47.04 -10.66
C GLU A 98 55.60 -46.51 -9.23
N PRO A 99 56.02 -45.27 -8.91
CA PRO A 99 55.80 -44.70 -7.58
C PRO A 99 54.30 -44.39 -7.41
N GLY A 100 53.57 -45.32 -6.83
CA GLY A 100 52.13 -45.14 -6.59
C GLY A 100 51.50 -46.31 -5.85
N LEU A 101 50.61 -45.99 -4.91
CA LEU A 101 49.67 -46.96 -4.36
C LEU A 101 48.57 -47.20 -5.39
N LYS A 102 48.52 -48.39 -5.99
CA LYS A 102 47.32 -48.80 -6.73
C LYS A 102 46.25 -49.13 -5.70
N LEU A 103 45.22 -48.29 -5.63
CA LEU A 103 44.19 -48.35 -4.60
C LEU A 103 43.25 -49.56 -4.74
N GLY A 104 43.13 -50.14 -5.94
CA GLY A 104 42.30 -51.32 -6.18
C GLY A 104 40.86 -51.12 -5.70
N ILE A 105 40.34 -52.11 -4.96
CA ILE A 105 39.02 -52.09 -4.27
C ILE A 105 38.74 -50.78 -3.53
N ILE A 106 39.75 -50.16 -2.90
CA ILE A 106 39.58 -48.88 -2.18
C ILE A 106 39.26 -47.74 -3.16
N GLY A 107 39.92 -47.72 -4.32
CA GLY A 107 39.68 -46.74 -5.37
C GLY A 107 38.29 -46.90 -6.01
N ASP A 108 37.84 -48.14 -6.19
CA ASP A 108 36.52 -48.43 -6.74
C ASP A 108 35.38 -48.06 -5.78
N ILE A 109 35.57 -48.27 -4.48
CA ILE A 109 34.66 -47.77 -3.44
C ILE A 109 34.57 -46.24 -3.45
N ILE A 110 35.71 -45.54 -3.47
CA ILE A 110 35.73 -44.07 -3.48
C ILE A 110 35.04 -43.52 -4.74
N THR A 111 35.34 -44.11 -5.89
CA THR A 111 34.75 -43.67 -7.17
C THR A 111 33.25 -43.97 -7.24
N GLY A 112 32.81 -45.11 -6.69
CA GLY A 112 31.41 -45.46 -6.59
C GLY A 112 30.63 -44.53 -5.64
N VAL A 113 31.20 -44.17 -4.48
CA VAL A 113 30.59 -43.18 -3.58
C VAL A 113 30.48 -41.81 -4.25
N ALA A 114 31.51 -41.37 -4.98
CA ALA A 114 31.47 -40.11 -5.72
C ALA A 114 30.37 -40.12 -6.80
N GLY A 115 30.25 -41.22 -7.56
CA GLY A 115 29.19 -41.41 -8.55
C GLY A 115 27.78 -41.38 -7.95
N ALA A 116 27.60 -42.02 -6.79
CA ALA A 116 26.34 -42.02 -6.05
C ALA A 116 25.91 -40.61 -5.60
N ILE A 117 26.85 -39.81 -5.08
CA ILE A 117 26.59 -38.42 -4.66
C ILE A 117 26.18 -37.57 -5.86
N ILE A 118 26.88 -37.68 -7.00
CA ILE A 118 26.54 -36.91 -8.20
C ILE A 118 25.15 -37.32 -8.73
N ALA A 119 24.86 -38.62 -8.80
CA ALA A 119 23.55 -39.12 -9.23
C ALA A 119 22.41 -38.62 -8.32
N TYR A 120 22.65 -38.60 -7.00
CA TYR A 120 21.70 -38.05 -6.04
C TYR A 120 21.40 -36.56 -6.28
N PHE A 121 22.42 -35.72 -6.52
CA PHE A 121 22.21 -34.30 -6.85
C PHE A 121 21.50 -34.08 -8.21
N VAL A 122 21.68 -34.98 -9.16
CA VAL A 122 20.99 -34.94 -10.45
C VAL A 122 19.51 -35.32 -10.29
N ILE A 123 19.21 -36.37 -9.53
CA ILE A 123 17.85 -36.88 -9.34
C ILE A 123 17.02 -35.94 -8.44
N THR A 124 17.61 -35.36 -7.39
CA THR A 124 16.93 -34.41 -6.48
C THR A 124 16.63 -33.05 -7.12
N ARG A 125 17.17 -32.76 -8.30
CA ARG A 125 16.74 -31.61 -9.13
C ARG A 125 15.44 -31.87 -9.91
N SER A 126 14.88 -33.08 -9.88
CA SER A 126 13.62 -33.43 -10.53
C SER A 126 12.41 -33.13 -9.62
N PRO A 127 11.37 -32.42 -10.11
CA PRO A 127 10.30 -31.88 -9.27
C PRO A 127 9.27 -32.89 -8.72
N ASN A 128 9.43 -34.20 -8.95
CA ASN A 128 8.43 -35.23 -8.65
C ASN A 128 8.92 -36.40 -7.76
N SER A 129 10.12 -36.36 -7.17
CA SER A 129 10.59 -37.47 -6.33
C SER A 129 10.03 -37.36 -4.91
N GLN A 130 9.07 -38.22 -4.55
CA GLN A 130 8.87 -38.55 -3.14
C GLN A 130 10.11 -39.32 -2.66
N ASN A 131 10.82 -38.78 -1.66
CA ASN A 131 12.03 -39.35 -1.10
C ASN A 131 11.70 -40.66 -0.35
N SER A 132 11.69 -41.79 -1.06
CA SER A 132 11.77 -43.09 -0.41
C SER A 132 13.23 -43.44 -0.20
N VAL A 133 13.54 -43.95 0.99
CA VAL A 133 14.88 -44.48 1.35
C VAL A 133 15.37 -45.49 0.29
N ILE A 134 14.44 -46.27 -0.26
CA ILE A 134 14.69 -47.26 -1.32
C ILE A 134 15.11 -46.60 -2.63
N LEU A 135 14.44 -45.52 -3.06
CA LEU A 135 14.77 -44.82 -4.30
C LEU A 135 16.15 -44.15 -4.22
N THR A 136 16.47 -43.56 -3.06
CA THR A 136 17.79 -42.98 -2.79
C THR A 136 18.89 -44.05 -2.84
N PHE A 137 18.65 -45.22 -2.26
CA PHE A 137 19.60 -46.33 -2.28
C PHE A 137 19.81 -46.89 -3.70
N VAL A 138 18.73 -47.10 -4.46
CA VAL A 138 18.79 -47.58 -5.86
C VAL A 138 19.50 -46.55 -6.74
N ALA A 139 19.20 -45.26 -6.57
CA ALA A 139 19.88 -44.17 -7.26
C ALA A 139 21.38 -44.11 -6.93
N ALA A 140 21.74 -44.32 -5.66
CA ALA A 140 23.12 -44.38 -5.21
C ALA A 140 23.85 -45.57 -5.84
N LEU A 141 23.20 -46.73 -5.92
CA LEU A 141 23.78 -47.94 -6.51
C LEU A 141 24.00 -47.79 -8.02
N VAL A 142 23.03 -47.26 -8.76
CA VAL A 142 23.15 -46.96 -10.19
C VAL A 142 24.20 -45.88 -10.45
N GLY A 143 24.22 -44.82 -9.63
CA GLY A 143 25.21 -43.76 -9.68
C GLY A 143 26.63 -44.25 -9.38
N GLY A 144 26.78 -45.16 -8.41
CA GLY A 144 28.06 -45.77 -8.07
C GLY A 144 28.56 -46.72 -9.14
N TYR A 145 27.67 -47.48 -9.79
CA TYR A 145 28.01 -48.31 -10.94
C TYR A 145 28.48 -47.47 -12.14
N GLY A 146 27.93 -46.26 -12.33
CA GLY A 146 28.32 -45.33 -13.40
C GLY A 146 29.41 -44.30 -13.01
N GLY A 147 30.07 -44.43 -11.86
CA GLY A 147 30.87 -43.35 -11.26
C GLY A 147 32.07 -42.88 -12.10
N LYS A 148 32.81 -43.79 -12.75
CA LYS A 148 34.01 -43.45 -13.57
C LYS A 148 33.64 -42.61 -14.80
N THR A 149 32.62 -43.01 -15.55
CA THR A 149 32.16 -42.31 -16.76
C THR A 149 31.53 -40.94 -16.46
N LEU A 150 30.86 -40.81 -15.32
CA LEU A 150 30.28 -39.54 -14.88
C LEU A 150 31.36 -38.53 -14.46
N LEU A 151 32.42 -38.99 -13.78
CA LEU A 151 33.52 -38.14 -13.31
C LEU A 151 34.35 -37.58 -14.49
N GLU A 152 34.61 -38.40 -15.50
CA GLU A 152 35.30 -37.99 -16.74
C GLU A 152 34.52 -36.89 -17.50
N ALA A 153 33.19 -37.02 -17.57
CA ALA A 153 32.34 -36.02 -18.22
C ALA A 153 32.34 -34.66 -17.50
N VAL A 154 32.39 -34.66 -16.17
CA VAL A 154 32.46 -33.44 -15.35
C VAL A 154 33.84 -32.79 -15.45
N LEU A 155 34.92 -33.58 -15.36
CA LEU A 155 36.29 -33.09 -15.45
C LEU A 155 36.57 -32.44 -16.81
N LYS A 156 36.08 -33.06 -17.90
CA LYS A 156 36.20 -32.52 -19.26
C LYS A 156 35.51 -31.15 -19.39
N ARG A 157 34.33 -30.97 -18.78
CA ARG A 157 33.63 -29.66 -18.76
C ARG A 157 34.38 -28.60 -17.95
N PHE A 158 35.00 -28.97 -16.84
CA PHE A 158 35.71 -28.04 -15.97
C PHE A 158 37.00 -27.52 -16.63
N ILE A 159 37.76 -28.40 -17.28
CA ILE A 159 38.99 -28.04 -18.02
C ILE A 159 38.68 -27.07 -19.17
N THR A 160 37.58 -27.31 -19.92
CA THR A 160 37.13 -26.39 -20.98
C THR A 160 36.74 -25.01 -20.43
N GLN A 161 36.17 -24.92 -19.23
CA GLN A 161 35.83 -23.64 -18.60
C GLN A 161 37.07 -22.87 -18.14
N VAL A 162 38.08 -23.55 -17.60
CA VAL A 162 39.31 -22.90 -17.10
C VAL A 162 40.16 -22.33 -18.25
N GLN A 163 40.17 -22.98 -19.42
CA GLN A 163 40.94 -22.52 -20.59
C GLN A 163 40.38 -21.27 -21.28
N THR A 164 39.20 -20.77 -20.89
CA THR A 164 38.48 -19.69 -21.60
C THR A 164 38.39 -18.36 -20.82
N VAL A 165 39.03 -18.25 -19.65
CA VAL A 165 38.89 -17.05 -18.79
C VAL A 165 40.00 -16.01 -19.07
N ASN A 166 39.62 -14.85 -19.60
CA ASN A 166 40.50 -13.68 -19.75
C ASN A 166 40.59 -12.88 -18.43
N LEU A 167 41.79 -12.79 -17.85
CA LEU A 167 42.04 -12.14 -16.55
C LEU A 167 41.68 -10.65 -16.53
N GLN A 168 41.82 -9.95 -17.66
CA GLN A 168 41.53 -8.52 -17.77
C GLN A 168 40.03 -8.23 -17.61
N GLU A 169 39.19 -9.08 -18.22
CA GLU A 169 37.74 -8.99 -18.13
C GLU A 169 37.24 -9.23 -16.68
N VAL A 170 37.97 -10.06 -15.91
CA VAL A 170 37.67 -10.31 -14.50
C VAL A 170 38.00 -9.08 -13.63
N LEU A 171 39.11 -8.39 -13.90
CA LEU A 171 39.49 -7.18 -13.18
C LEU A 171 38.52 -6.01 -13.44
N GLU A 172 38.12 -5.82 -14.70
CA GLU A 172 37.11 -4.81 -15.07
C GLU A 172 35.76 -5.10 -14.41
N LYS A 173 35.34 -6.37 -14.39
CA LYS A 173 34.11 -6.79 -13.67
C LYS A 173 34.22 -6.53 -12.17
N LYS A 174 35.41 -6.70 -11.57
CA LYS A 174 35.64 -6.43 -10.14
C LYS A 174 35.57 -4.94 -9.83
N GLN A 175 36.16 -4.09 -10.66
CA GLN A 175 36.09 -2.63 -10.53
C GLN A 175 34.66 -2.13 -10.72
N GLU A 176 33.94 -2.62 -11.73
CA GLU A 176 32.54 -2.28 -11.96
C GLU A 176 31.63 -2.76 -10.81
N LEU A 177 31.94 -3.91 -10.20
CA LEU A 177 31.23 -4.39 -9.01
C LEU A 177 31.48 -3.48 -7.80
N ALA A 178 32.72 -3.03 -7.59
CA ALA A 178 33.07 -2.10 -6.52
C ALA A 178 32.37 -0.74 -6.70
N ARG A 179 32.35 -0.20 -7.93
CA ARG A 179 31.61 1.03 -8.26
C ARG A 179 30.11 0.87 -8.02
N LYS A 180 29.52 -0.24 -8.47
CA LYS A 180 28.09 -0.57 -8.20
C LYS A 180 27.80 -0.70 -6.71
N GLN A 181 28.76 -1.17 -5.92
CA GLN A 181 28.59 -1.29 -4.47
C GLN A 181 28.63 0.08 -3.79
N GLN A 182 29.59 0.94 -4.15
CA GLN A 182 29.67 2.32 -3.67
C GLN A 182 28.38 3.12 -3.94
N VAL A 183 27.80 3.00 -5.15
CA VAL A 183 26.51 3.63 -5.48
C VAL A 183 25.39 3.16 -4.54
N LYS A 184 25.33 1.85 -4.25
CA LYS A 184 24.31 1.30 -3.35
C LYS A 184 24.49 1.79 -1.92
N ASP A 185 25.73 1.92 -1.46
CA ASP A 185 26.03 2.36 -0.10
C ASP A 185 25.67 3.84 0.11
N ILE A 186 25.97 4.72 -0.85
CA ILE A 186 25.53 6.13 -0.85
C ILE A 186 24.00 6.22 -0.79
N GLN A 187 23.31 5.46 -1.65
CA GLN A 187 21.84 5.45 -1.66
C GLN A 187 21.24 4.88 -0.37
N ARG A 188 21.89 3.88 0.24
CA ARG A 188 21.47 3.32 1.52
C ARG A 188 21.56 4.37 2.62
N LEU A 189 22.70 5.06 2.74
CA LEU A 189 22.93 6.11 3.73
C LEU A 189 21.94 7.27 3.55
N ALA A 190 21.74 7.77 2.32
CA ALA A 190 20.76 8.83 2.05
C ALA A 190 19.32 8.42 2.42
N ASN A 191 18.90 7.20 2.05
CA ASN A 191 17.57 6.70 2.42
C ASN A 191 17.43 6.46 3.93
N GLN A 192 18.50 6.09 4.61
CA GLN A 192 18.55 5.91 6.04
C GLN A 192 18.39 7.25 6.76
N GLN A 193 19.14 8.27 6.32
CA GLN A 193 19.00 9.65 6.79
C GLN A 193 17.55 10.14 6.67
N ILE A 194 16.91 9.95 5.51
CA ILE A 194 15.50 10.34 5.29
C ILE A 194 14.53 9.63 6.25
N LYS A 195 14.76 8.33 6.52
CA LYS A 195 13.80 7.50 7.26
C LYS A 195 13.91 7.62 8.78
N LYS A 196 15.13 7.67 9.30
CA LYS A 196 15.40 7.59 10.73
C LYS A 196 16.52 8.53 11.23
N GLY A 197 17.21 9.23 10.34
CA GLY A 197 18.44 9.96 10.69
C GLY A 197 19.68 9.05 10.68
N LEU A 198 20.84 9.67 10.64
CA LEU A 198 22.16 9.08 10.71
C LEU A 198 22.90 9.64 11.91
N GLU A 199 23.79 8.82 12.47
CA GLU A 199 24.77 9.29 13.44
C GLU A 199 25.79 10.22 12.75
N SER A 200 26.46 11.09 13.52
CA SER A 200 27.38 12.11 12.97
C SER A 200 28.48 11.53 12.07
N TRP A 201 28.99 10.35 12.40
CA TRP A 201 30.03 9.68 11.60
C TRP A 201 29.47 9.10 10.28
N GLU A 202 28.25 8.54 10.30
CA GLU A 202 27.56 8.04 9.09
C GLU A 202 27.22 9.20 8.14
N LEU A 203 26.86 10.36 8.69
CA LEU A 203 26.61 11.57 7.91
C LEU A 203 27.91 12.12 7.29
N SER A 204 29.02 12.07 8.02
CA SER A 204 30.35 12.40 7.48
C SER A 204 30.76 11.43 6.37
N GLU A 205 30.44 10.14 6.53
CA GLU A 205 30.65 9.12 5.50
C GLU A 205 29.80 9.40 4.25
N LEU A 206 28.50 9.72 4.42
CA LEU A 206 27.63 10.10 3.33
C LEU A 206 28.17 11.33 2.57
N THR A 207 28.62 12.35 3.31
CA THR A 207 29.20 13.57 2.74
C THR A 207 30.45 13.26 1.91
N THR A 208 31.39 12.50 2.48
CA THR A 208 32.64 12.12 1.80
C THR A 208 32.36 11.28 0.55
N ASN A 209 31.40 10.37 0.63
CA ASN A 209 31.03 9.50 -0.49
C ASN A 209 30.29 10.27 -1.59
N LEU A 210 29.48 11.27 -1.24
CA LEU A 210 28.84 12.16 -2.22
C LEU A 210 29.87 13.04 -2.93
N GLN A 211 30.87 13.57 -2.23
CA GLN A 211 31.97 14.34 -2.84
C GLN A 211 32.74 13.54 -3.90
N LYS A 212 33.00 12.26 -3.63
CA LYS A 212 33.68 11.34 -4.56
C LYS A 212 32.74 10.71 -5.59
N GLY A 213 31.42 10.86 -5.41
CA GLY A 213 30.40 10.20 -6.21
C GLY A 213 30.22 10.83 -7.60
N ASP A 214 29.86 9.99 -8.58
CA ASP A 214 29.52 10.47 -9.92
C ASP A 214 28.18 11.26 -9.93
N LYS A 215 27.98 12.08 -10.98
CA LYS A 215 26.80 12.94 -11.11
C LYS A 215 25.49 12.14 -11.05
N ILE A 216 25.46 10.94 -11.63
CA ILE A 216 24.27 10.07 -11.66
C ILE A 216 23.84 9.67 -10.25
N VAL A 217 24.79 9.35 -9.37
CA VAL A 217 24.49 9.03 -7.97
C VAL A 217 23.99 10.26 -7.23
N LYS A 218 24.64 11.41 -7.40
CA LYS A 218 24.22 12.69 -6.79
C LYS A 218 22.79 13.07 -7.20
N ASP A 219 22.46 12.98 -8.49
CA ASP A 219 21.11 13.28 -9.01
C ASP A 219 20.04 12.34 -8.42
N ARG A 220 20.38 11.05 -8.19
CA ARG A 220 19.45 10.10 -7.56
C ARG A 220 19.22 10.40 -6.08
N VAL A 221 20.27 10.77 -5.34
CA VAL A 221 20.17 11.17 -3.94
C VAL A 221 19.37 12.47 -3.82
N PHE A 222 19.67 13.45 -4.68
CA PHE A 222 18.93 14.70 -4.79
C PHE A 222 17.44 14.47 -5.04
N ALA A 223 17.07 13.63 -6.02
CA ALA A 223 15.67 13.33 -6.31
C ALA A 223 14.96 12.67 -5.11
N ALA A 224 15.62 11.72 -4.43
CA ALA A 224 15.07 11.07 -3.25
C ALA A 224 14.85 12.05 -2.08
N ALA A 225 15.82 12.94 -1.82
CA ALA A 225 15.71 13.96 -0.78
C ALA A 225 14.62 15.00 -1.11
N ARG A 226 14.54 15.45 -2.37
CA ARG A 226 13.51 16.40 -2.84
C ARG A 226 12.10 15.85 -2.66
N GLU A 227 11.87 14.61 -3.06
CA GLU A 227 10.56 13.97 -2.91
C GLU A 227 10.21 13.71 -1.44
N ALA A 228 11.20 13.36 -0.60
CA ALA A 228 11.00 13.22 0.83
C ALA A 228 10.60 14.54 1.50
N ARG A 229 11.26 15.66 1.16
CA ARG A 229 10.91 17.00 1.64
C ARG A 229 9.50 17.39 1.21
N ARG A 230 9.18 17.27 -0.07
CA ARG A 230 7.84 17.59 -0.63
C ARG A 230 6.73 16.76 -0.01
N LEU A 231 7.01 15.49 0.31
CA LEU A 231 6.07 14.65 1.03
C LEU A 231 5.90 15.09 2.48
N GLY A 232 6.99 15.49 3.15
CA GLY A 232 6.95 16.04 4.50
C GLY A 232 6.15 17.35 4.59
N ALA A 233 6.27 18.22 3.59
CA ALA A 233 5.52 19.47 3.51
C ALA A 233 4.00 19.26 3.32
N ARG A 234 3.60 18.18 2.62
CA ARG A 234 2.19 17.87 2.31
C ARG A 234 1.51 16.96 3.32
N VAL A 235 2.28 16.15 4.05
CA VAL A 235 1.76 15.09 4.90
C VAL A 235 2.38 15.18 6.29
N LYS A 236 1.57 15.57 7.27
CA LYS A 236 1.98 15.79 8.67
C LYS A 236 2.76 14.61 9.28
N ALA A 237 2.39 13.36 8.96
CA ALA A 237 3.10 12.18 9.45
C ALA A 237 4.57 12.05 8.96
N TYR A 238 4.97 12.88 7.99
CA TYR A 238 6.31 12.92 7.42
C TYR A 238 6.99 14.28 7.61
N SER A 239 6.45 15.19 8.43
CA SER A 239 7.02 16.53 8.65
C SER A 239 8.49 16.47 9.09
N ASP A 240 8.85 15.51 9.95
CA ASP A 240 10.22 15.31 10.43
C ASP A 240 11.21 14.94 9.32
N ARG A 241 10.71 14.53 8.14
CA ARG A 241 11.59 14.27 6.98
C ARG A 241 12.19 15.57 6.43
N ILE A 242 11.53 16.71 6.61
CA ILE A 242 12.05 18.01 6.16
C ILE A 242 13.40 18.28 6.84
N ASN A 243 13.41 18.30 8.18
CA ASN A 243 14.64 18.47 8.96
C ASN A 243 15.70 17.40 8.62
N ARG A 244 15.29 16.15 8.36
CA ARG A 244 16.23 15.07 7.99
C ARG A 244 16.82 15.20 6.59
N THR A 245 16.17 15.92 5.68
CA THR A 245 16.71 16.18 4.33
C THR A 245 17.74 17.29 4.30
N ILE A 246 17.73 18.21 5.28
CA ILE A 246 18.68 19.35 5.35
C ILE A 246 20.13 18.86 5.28
N PRO A 247 20.60 17.91 6.11
CA PRO A 247 21.98 17.43 6.03
C PRO A 247 22.35 16.77 4.69
N ILE A 248 21.38 16.18 3.98
CA ILE A 248 21.63 15.58 2.66
C ILE A 248 21.86 16.70 1.63
N PHE A 249 21.04 17.75 1.67
CA PHE A 249 21.22 18.89 0.77
C PHE A 249 22.49 19.66 1.09
N GLU A 250 22.86 19.82 2.37
CA GLU A 250 24.16 20.36 2.78
C GLU A 250 25.32 19.52 2.20
N SER A 251 25.26 18.19 2.31
CA SER A 251 26.27 17.31 1.71
C SER A 251 26.34 17.45 0.19
N LEU A 252 25.20 17.62 -0.49
CA LEU A 252 25.15 17.82 -1.94
C LEU A 252 25.75 19.16 -2.36
N VAL A 253 25.38 20.25 -1.68
CA VAL A 253 25.98 21.59 -1.88
C VAL A 253 27.49 21.54 -1.63
N LYS A 254 27.94 20.88 -0.55
CA LYS A 254 29.37 20.69 -0.27
C LYS A 254 30.09 19.85 -1.33
N SER A 255 29.36 19.00 -2.06
CA SER A 255 29.90 18.17 -3.14
C SER A 255 29.98 18.87 -4.50
N ASP A 256 29.14 19.88 -4.71
CA ASP A 256 29.07 20.70 -5.91
C ASP A 256 28.40 22.04 -5.55
N PRO A 257 29.17 23.04 -5.11
CA PRO A 257 28.61 24.33 -4.69
C PRO A 257 28.01 25.15 -5.83
N THR A 258 28.30 24.77 -7.08
CA THR A 258 27.90 25.50 -8.29
C THR A 258 26.55 25.02 -8.86
N ASP A 259 26.00 23.92 -8.34
CA ASP A 259 24.70 23.41 -8.77
C ASP A 259 23.57 24.19 -8.08
N ASP A 260 22.90 25.07 -8.83
CA ASP A 260 21.80 25.92 -8.39
C ASP A 260 20.65 25.12 -7.76
N ARG A 261 20.41 23.89 -8.25
CA ARG A 261 19.30 23.03 -7.80
C ARG A 261 19.52 22.56 -6.37
N TYR A 262 20.77 22.31 -5.98
CA TYR A 262 21.13 21.89 -4.63
C TYR A 262 20.93 23.03 -3.64
N GLN A 263 21.36 24.23 -4.01
CA GLN A 263 21.18 25.46 -3.22
C GLN A 263 19.68 25.76 -3.02
N ALA A 264 18.89 25.70 -4.10
CA ALA A 264 17.46 25.96 -4.04
C ALA A 264 16.70 24.97 -3.14
N GLN A 265 17.01 23.67 -3.23
CA GLN A 265 16.34 22.68 -2.37
C GLN A 265 16.78 22.76 -0.91
N LEU A 266 18.04 23.13 -0.63
CA LEU A 266 18.48 23.41 0.73
C LEU A 266 17.70 24.60 1.32
N GLY A 267 17.58 25.70 0.57
CA GLY A 267 16.81 26.86 0.99
C GLY A 267 15.32 26.54 1.23
N CYS A 268 14.71 25.74 0.35
CA CYS A 268 13.34 25.25 0.57
C CYS A 268 13.23 24.39 1.84
N ALA A 269 14.21 23.52 2.11
CA ALA A 269 14.18 22.65 3.29
C ALA A 269 14.31 23.44 4.59
N LEU A 270 15.15 24.47 4.60
CA LEU A 270 15.35 25.38 5.74
C LEU A 270 14.11 26.24 6.03
N ARG A 271 13.45 26.75 4.99
CA ARG A 271 12.18 27.48 5.13
C ARG A 271 11.07 26.59 5.68
N ASP A 272 10.95 25.37 5.16
CA ASP A 272 9.89 24.45 5.55
C ASP A 272 10.18 23.73 6.89
N ALA A 273 11.37 23.94 7.47
CA ALA A 273 11.82 23.30 8.71
C ALA A 273 10.95 23.66 9.92
N LEU A 274 11.05 22.85 10.96
CA LEU A 274 10.38 23.08 12.24
C LEU A 274 11.41 23.03 13.38
N PRO A 275 11.77 24.19 13.99
CA PRO A 275 11.42 25.56 13.57
C PRO A 275 12.09 25.96 12.22
N PRO A 276 11.54 26.94 11.50
CA PRO A 276 12.12 27.41 10.23
C PRO A 276 13.39 28.25 10.47
N ASP A 277 14.38 28.12 9.57
CA ASP A 277 15.56 28.98 9.51
C ASP A 277 15.46 29.86 8.26
N LEU A 278 14.77 31.00 8.41
CA LEU A 278 14.45 31.88 7.29
C LEU A 278 15.67 32.62 6.76
N ASP A 279 16.66 32.93 7.61
CA ASP A 279 17.88 33.63 7.20
C ASP A 279 18.71 32.76 6.26
N GLN A 280 19.05 31.55 6.69
CA GLN A 280 19.79 30.63 5.84
C GLN A 280 18.98 30.22 4.61
N ALA A 281 17.65 30.11 4.73
CA ALA A 281 16.80 29.82 3.58
C ALA A 281 16.91 30.90 2.49
N ILE A 282 16.82 32.18 2.90
CA ILE A 282 16.90 33.33 1.99
C ILE A 282 18.29 33.41 1.32
N ASP A 283 19.36 33.16 2.08
CA ASP A 283 20.72 33.18 1.56
C ASP A 283 20.93 32.08 0.51
N LYS A 284 20.48 30.85 0.80
CA LYS A 284 20.61 29.73 -0.14
C LYS A 284 19.77 29.88 -1.40
N LEU A 285 18.58 30.45 -1.30
CA LEU A 285 17.77 30.78 -2.47
C LEU A 285 18.38 31.92 -3.29
N THR A 286 19.08 32.86 -2.64
CA THR A 286 19.82 33.92 -3.34
C THR A 286 21.02 33.34 -4.09
N GLU A 287 21.83 32.48 -3.46
CA GLU A 287 22.92 31.75 -4.13
C GLU A 287 22.40 30.95 -5.35
N ALA A 288 21.25 30.29 -5.22
CA ALA A 288 20.64 29.56 -6.35
C ALA A 288 20.25 30.47 -7.52
N ILE A 289 19.71 31.66 -7.22
CA ILE A 289 19.34 32.66 -8.22
C ILE A 289 20.58 33.22 -8.93
N ASP A 290 21.68 33.40 -8.21
CA ASP A 290 22.93 33.93 -8.75
C ASP A 290 23.69 32.88 -9.59
N LEU A 291 23.61 31.60 -9.22
CA LEU A 291 24.30 30.50 -9.91
C LEU A 291 23.59 29.99 -11.18
N ARG A 292 22.27 30.16 -11.26
CA ARG A 292 21.50 29.58 -12.37
C ARG A 292 21.95 30.17 -13.72
N GLN A 293 21.96 29.33 -14.75
CA GLN A 293 22.06 29.85 -16.11
C GLN A 293 20.69 30.39 -16.57
N PRO A 294 20.61 31.62 -17.08
CA PRO A 294 19.36 32.16 -17.59
C PRO A 294 18.91 31.38 -18.83
N THR A 295 17.87 30.55 -18.68
CA THR A 295 17.14 29.92 -19.79
C THR A 295 15.72 30.47 -19.80
N SER A 296 15.09 30.57 -20.97
CA SER A 296 13.88 31.40 -21.16
C SER A 296 12.60 30.85 -20.51
N ASP A 297 12.55 29.57 -20.10
CA ASP A 297 11.26 28.89 -19.92
C ASP A 297 10.95 28.37 -18.50
N ASP A 298 11.88 28.38 -17.52
CA ASP A 298 11.61 27.74 -16.21
C ASP A 298 12.38 28.33 -14.99
N ASN A 299 12.64 29.64 -14.99
CA ASN A 299 13.55 30.27 -14.02
C ASN A 299 12.89 31.06 -12.88
N TRP A 300 11.59 30.90 -12.61
CA TRP A 300 10.86 31.72 -11.61
C TRP A 300 10.66 31.03 -10.24
N HIS A 301 10.90 29.72 -10.15
CA HIS A 301 10.59 28.93 -8.95
C HIS A 301 11.43 29.34 -7.73
N TYR A 302 12.67 29.81 -7.94
CA TYR A 302 13.57 30.19 -6.86
C TYR A 302 13.15 31.52 -6.23
N GLU A 303 12.77 32.50 -7.07
CA GLU A 303 12.18 33.77 -6.63
C GLU A 303 10.86 33.56 -5.90
N LEU A 304 10.04 32.61 -6.34
CA LEU A 304 8.81 32.28 -5.62
C LEU A 304 9.11 31.76 -4.21
N ASP A 305 10.00 30.77 -4.11
CA ASP A 305 10.33 30.19 -2.81
C ASP A 305 11.02 31.21 -1.89
N ARG A 306 11.80 32.16 -2.45
CA ARG A 306 12.44 33.26 -1.73
C ARG A 306 11.46 34.34 -1.31
N ALA A 307 10.51 34.72 -2.16
CA ALA A 307 9.46 35.68 -1.84
C ALA A 307 8.63 35.21 -0.64
N VAL A 308 8.25 33.94 -0.59
CA VAL A 308 7.52 33.37 0.57
C VAL A 308 8.36 33.44 1.84
N ALA A 309 9.65 33.08 1.79
CA ALA A 309 10.54 33.17 2.94
C ALA A 309 10.73 34.62 3.42
N LEU A 310 10.84 35.59 2.50
CA LEU A 310 10.94 37.00 2.81
C LEU A 310 9.64 37.55 3.43
N ILE A 311 8.47 37.11 2.94
CA ILE A 311 7.17 37.46 3.52
C ILE A 311 7.08 36.94 4.96
N ASP A 312 7.36 35.64 5.17
CA ASP A 312 7.36 35.02 6.50
C ASP A 312 8.32 35.75 7.47
N LYS A 313 9.48 36.19 6.98
CA LYS A 313 10.46 36.97 7.77
C LYS A 313 9.93 38.37 8.10
N SER A 314 9.32 39.06 7.15
CA SER A 314 8.79 40.42 7.34
C SER A 314 7.66 40.51 8.38
N GLU A 315 6.95 39.40 8.63
CA GLU A 315 5.92 39.33 9.68
C GLU A 315 6.49 39.36 11.11
N THR A 316 7.79 39.07 11.27
CA THR A 316 8.48 39.09 12.58
C THR A 316 9.09 40.45 12.94
N GLU A 317 9.10 41.42 12.02
CA GLU A 317 9.55 42.80 12.26
C GLU A 317 8.44 43.65 12.92
N SER A 318 8.82 44.59 13.80
CA SER A 318 7.88 45.51 14.46
C SER A 318 7.19 46.45 13.46
N ASP A 319 5.92 46.79 13.72
CA ASP A 319 5.00 47.44 12.77
C ASP A 319 5.42 48.83 12.24
N ALA A 320 6.48 49.43 12.76
CA ALA A 320 6.82 50.83 12.47
C ALA A 320 7.37 51.08 11.05
N ASP A 321 7.91 50.07 10.34
CA ASP A 321 8.62 50.28 9.07
C ASP A 321 8.26 49.31 7.92
N ARG A 322 7.19 48.51 8.05
CA ARG A 322 6.84 47.42 7.11
C ARG A 322 6.67 47.83 5.64
N GLN A 323 6.30 49.08 5.35
CA GLN A 323 6.00 49.52 3.97
C GLN A 323 7.24 50.05 3.21
N TYR A 324 8.36 50.29 3.90
CA TYR A 324 9.61 50.80 3.29
C TYR A 324 10.84 49.95 3.60
N SER A 325 10.66 48.81 4.28
CA SER A 325 11.77 47.94 4.65
C SER A 325 12.48 47.36 3.43
N SER A 326 13.77 47.08 3.60
CA SER A 326 14.59 46.39 2.58
C SER A 326 13.99 45.03 2.18
N LEU A 327 13.22 44.38 3.07
CA LEU A 327 12.48 43.15 2.78
C LEU A 327 11.31 43.38 1.82
N ALA A 328 10.51 44.43 2.03
CA ALA A 328 9.39 44.75 1.13
C ALA A 328 9.86 45.02 -0.31
N GLN A 329 11.01 45.70 -0.45
CA GLN A 329 11.63 45.93 -1.77
C GLN A 329 12.11 44.63 -2.43
N ARG A 330 12.68 43.70 -1.66
CA ARG A 330 13.12 42.39 -2.17
C ARG A 330 11.94 41.50 -2.57
N ILE A 331 10.87 41.47 -1.77
CA ILE A 331 9.63 40.76 -2.10
C ILE A 331 9.05 41.30 -3.40
N PHE A 332 8.98 42.62 -3.53
CA PHE A 332 8.51 43.28 -4.75
C PHE A 332 9.35 42.91 -5.99
N ALA A 333 10.69 42.89 -5.87
CA ALA A 333 11.58 42.51 -6.95
C ALA A 333 11.38 41.04 -7.39
N ASP A 334 11.19 40.13 -6.45
CA ASP A 334 10.94 38.71 -6.72
C ASP A 334 9.58 38.51 -7.42
N LEU A 335 8.51 39.13 -6.90
CA LEU A 335 7.18 39.07 -7.51
C LEU A 335 7.15 39.67 -8.93
N LYS A 336 7.90 40.75 -9.17
CA LYS A 336 8.05 41.32 -10.51
C LYS A 336 8.73 40.34 -11.47
N THR A 337 9.77 39.67 -11.00
CA THR A 337 10.52 38.70 -11.81
C THR A 337 9.64 37.49 -12.16
N ILE A 338 8.82 37.02 -11.20
CA ILE A 338 7.85 35.94 -11.43
C ILE A 338 6.77 36.37 -12.44
N ASP A 339 6.22 37.58 -12.32
CA ASP A 339 5.23 38.09 -13.29
C ASP A 339 5.80 38.18 -14.70
N LYS A 340 7.04 38.64 -14.83
CA LYS A 340 7.71 38.80 -16.12
C LYS A 340 7.94 37.45 -16.80
N ASN A 341 8.37 36.44 -16.05
CA ASN A 341 8.82 35.16 -16.60
C ASN A 341 7.68 34.13 -16.74
N HIS A 342 6.65 34.20 -15.88
CA HIS A 342 5.57 33.20 -15.83
C HIS A 342 4.17 33.83 -15.85
N GLY A 343 4.03 35.02 -15.27
CA GLY A 343 2.76 35.71 -15.04
C GLY A 343 2.17 35.37 -13.67
N LEU A 344 1.96 36.39 -12.82
CA LEU A 344 1.35 36.21 -11.50
C LEU A 344 -0.08 35.68 -11.60
N ASN A 345 -0.73 35.83 -12.75
CA ASN A 345 -2.08 35.34 -12.95
C ASN A 345 -2.17 33.82 -13.13
N ARG A 346 -1.07 33.16 -13.52
CA ARG A 346 -1.02 31.69 -13.65
C ARG A 346 -0.77 30.97 -12.33
N ILE A 347 -0.29 31.70 -11.32
CA ILE A 347 -0.03 31.24 -9.94
C ILE A 347 -1.25 30.58 -9.30
N ALA A 348 -2.43 31.13 -9.58
CA ALA A 348 -3.69 30.64 -9.04
C ALA A 348 -4.03 29.20 -9.45
N LEU A 349 -3.59 28.79 -10.64
CA LEU A 349 -3.88 27.48 -11.22
C LEU A 349 -2.82 26.44 -10.84
N GLU A 350 -1.60 26.86 -10.53
CA GLU A 350 -0.44 25.97 -10.43
C GLU A 350 0.16 25.84 -9.02
N PHE A 351 -0.07 26.79 -8.10
CA PHE A 351 0.53 26.76 -6.76
C PHE A 351 -0.35 26.06 -5.72
N ASP A 352 0.28 25.55 -4.67
CA ASP A 352 -0.45 25.10 -3.48
C ASP A 352 -0.88 26.30 -2.61
N GLU A 353 -1.90 26.08 -1.76
CA GLU A 353 -2.41 27.11 -0.84
C GLU A 353 -1.32 27.66 0.09
N GLY A 354 -0.29 26.86 0.40
CA GLY A 354 0.83 27.23 1.26
C GLY A 354 1.72 28.35 0.69
N LYS A 355 1.69 28.57 -0.63
CA LYS A 355 2.40 29.67 -1.30
C LYS A 355 1.48 30.79 -1.78
N LYS A 356 0.23 30.48 -2.13
CA LYS A 356 -0.76 31.44 -2.61
C LYS A 356 -1.19 32.44 -1.53
N VAL A 357 -1.54 31.92 -0.35
CA VAL A 357 -2.11 32.73 0.74
C VAL A 357 -1.12 33.79 1.24
N PRO A 358 0.17 33.48 1.50
CA PRO A 358 1.13 34.50 1.92
C PRO A 358 1.29 35.63 0.90
N ILE A 359 1.38 35.30 -0.39
CA ILE A 359 1.55 36.29 -1.47
C ILE A 359 0.30 37.18 -1.62
N ALA A 360 -0.90 36.58 -1.63
CA ALA A 360 -2.15 37.33 -1.72
C ALA A 360 -2.35 38.26 -0.50
N THR A 361 -2.03 37.75 0.69
CA THR A 361 -2.09 38.52 1.95
C THR A 361 -1.13 39.69 1.91
N TRP A 362 0.12 39.45 1.50
CA TRP A 362 1.12 40.51 1.39
C TRP A 362 0.75 41.57 0.34
N LEU A 363 0.28 41.17 -0.85
CA LEU A 363 -0.18 42.10 -1.89
C LEU A 363 -1.36 42.96 -1.43
N THR A 364 -2.27 42.39 -0.63
CA THR A 364 -3.42 43.09 -0.05
C THR A 364 -2.97 44.11 0.98
N ASN A 365 -2.13 43.70 1.93
CA ASN A 365 -1.65 44.56 3.01
C ASN A 365 -0.77 45.71 2.50
N ASN A 366 -0.09 45.52 1.36
CA ASN A 366 0.80 46.52 0.76
C ASN A 366 0.18 47.24 -0.45
N GLN A 367 -1.13 47.11 -0.67
CA GLN A 367 -1.79 47.61 -1.87
C GLN A 367 -1.63 49.13 -2.05
N ALA A 368 -1.74 49.90 -0.97
CA ALA A 368 -1.62 51.36 -1.01
C ALA A 368 -0.22 51.80 -1.47
N TRP A 369 0.82 51.14 -0.98
CA TRP A 369 2.21 51.39 -1.37
C TRP A 369 2.49 50.96 -2.82
N LEU A 370 2.04 49.76 -3.21
CA LEU A 370 2.24 49.23 -4.56
C LEU A 370 1.56 50.06 -5.66
N LYS A 371 0.45 50.74 -5.33
CA LYS A 371 -0.27 51.64 -6.25
C LYS A 371 0.53 52.89 -6.63
N ASN A 372 1.53 53.27 -5.83
CA ASN A 372 2.40 54.42 -6.12
C ASN A 372 3.45 54.14 -7.21
N ASN A 373 3.52 52.90 -7.74
CA ASN A 373 4.38 52.50 -8.85
C ASN A 373 3.54 51.84 -9.98
N PRO A 374 3.72 52.21 -11.27
CA PRO A 374 3.03 51.58 -12.39
C PRO A 374 3.18 50.05 -12.45
N GLU A 375 4.37 49.52 -12.16
CA GLU A 375 4.61 48.07 -12.15
C GLU A 375 3.89 47.39 -10.96
N GLY A 376 3.89 48.02 -9.77
CA GLY A 376 3.20 47.51 -8.60
C GLY A 376 1.68 47.50 -8.73
N SER A 377 1.13 48.53 -9.36
CA SER A 377 -0.29 48.58 -9.72
C SER A 377 -0.71 47.42 -10.62
N GLN A 378 0.15 47.00 -11.57
CA GLN A 378 -0.11 45.84 -12.42
C GLN A 378 -0.01 44.53 -11.65
N LEU A 379 0.98 44.38 -10.77
CA LEU A 379 1.15 43.18 -9.94
C LEU A 379 -0.03 42.96 -9.00
N VAL A 380 -0.52 44.03 -8.34
CA VAL A 380 -1.73 43.98 -7.50
C VAL A 380 -2.93 43.50 -8.31
N LYS A 381 -3.16 44.10 -9.49
CA LYS A 381 -4.28 43.72 -10.36
C LYS A 381 -4.17 42.26 -10.81
N LYS A 382 -3.00 41.81 -11.26
CA LYS A 382 -2.80 40.44 -11.76
C LYS A 382 -2.82 39.40 -10.64
N GLY A 383 -2.22 39.69 -9.49
CA GLY A 383 -2.14 38.77 -8.35
C GLY A 383 -3.48 38.61 -7.61
N LEU A 384 -4.20 39.71 -7.37
CA LEU A 384 -5.49 39.67 -6.67
C LEU A 384 -6.66 39.22 -7.57
N ASN A 385 -6.63 39.50 -8.88
CA ASN A 385 -7.65 38.96 -9.80
C ASN A 385 -7.47 37.46 -10.08
N ALA A 386 -6.26 36.93 -9.83
CA ALA A 386 -5.97 35.53 -10.08
C ALA A 386 -6.23 34.66 -8.85
N ILE A 387 -5.98 35.14 -7.63
CA ILE A 387 -6.23 34.42 -6.39
C ILE A 387 -7.57 34.93 -5.82
N PRO A 388 -8.72 34.29 -6.12
CA PRO A 388 -9.98 34.70 -5.51
C PRO A 388 -9.88 34.32 -4.03
N LEU A 389 -9.86 35.32 -3.16
CA LEU A 389 -10.15 35.08 -1.75
C LEU A 389 -11.66 34.82 -1.66
N ASP A 390 -12.09 33.60 -1.99
CA ASP A 390 -13.48 33.15 -1.80
C ASP A 390 -13.82 32.91 -0.33
N GLN A 391 -12.97 33.37 0.60
CA GLN A 391 -13.32 33.51 2.00
C GLN A 391 -13.65 34.97 2.29
N PRO A 392 -14.79 35.25 2.95
CA PRO A 392 -15.00 36.59 3.50
C PRO A 392 -13.80 36.95 4.37
N ILE A 393 -13.27 38.15 4.18
CA ILE A 393 -12.51 38.83 5.22
C ILE A 393 -13.52 39.01 6.36
N ILE A 394 -13.56 38.07 7.30
CA ILE A 394 -14.39 38.19 8.50
C ILE A 394 -13.85 39.44 9.22
N PRO A 395 -14.70 40.45 9.50
CA PRO A 395 -14.31 41.59 10.31
C PRO A 395 -13.70 41.11 11.63
N SER A 396 -12.69 41.79 12.14
CA SER A 396 -12.21 41.58 13.51
C SER A 396 -13.42 41.54 14.46
N ILE A 397 -13.65 40.39 15.11
CA ILE A 397 -14.73 40.20 16.07
C ILE A 397 -14.51 41.18 17.23
N ASN A 398 -15.52 41.97 17.55
CA ASN A 398 -15.45 42.92 18.65
C ASN A 398 -15.53 42.15 19.98
N ILE A 399 -14.51 42.30 20.82
CA ILE A 399 -14.34 41.54 22.07
C ILE A 399 -15.49 41.82 23.06
N ASP A 400 -16.20 42.92 22.86
CA ASP A 400 -17.30 43.41 23.70
C ASP A 400 -18.64 42.67 23.51
N ASP A 401 -18.77 41.83 22.48
CA ASP A 401 -20.03 41.12 22.18
C ASP A 401 -20.21 39.81 23.00
N PHE A 402 -19.19 39.38 23.75
CA PHE A 402 -19.26 38.15 24.56
C PHE A 402 -19.72 38.43 25.99
N GLN A 403 -20.60 37.56 26.50
CA GLN A 403 -20.93 37.51 27.93
C GLN A 403 -19.77 36.85 28.69
N TRP A 404 -18.86 37.67 29.21
CA TRP A 404 -17.65 37.22 29.90
C TRP A 404 -17.90 36.83 31.35
N GLU A 405 -17.31 35.70 31.77
CA GLU A 405 -17.18 35.28 33.16
C GLU A 405 -15.72 35.41 33.59
N ASN A 406 -15.45 36.11 34.70
CA ASN A 406 -14.09 36.26 35.24
C ASN A 406 -13.63 34.97 35.92
N ALA A 407 -12.38 34.59 35.68
CA ALA A 407 -11.77 33.44 36.31
C ALA A 407 -11.25 33.79 37.71
N PRO A 408 -11.31 32.86 38.69
CA PRO A 408 -10.57 33.01 39.95
C PRO A 408 -9.06 33.23 39.70
N GLU A 409 -8.39 33.93 40.61
CA GLU A 409 -6.94 34.16 40.49
C GLU A 409 -6.15 32.85 40.32
N ASN A 410 -5.16 32.85 39.42
CA ASN A 410 -4.33 31.70 39.05
C ASN A 410 -5.05 30.52 38.37
N SER A 411 -6.24 30.72 37.82
CA SER A 411 -6.93 29.67 37.06
C SER A 411 -6.15 29.28 35.79
N THR A 412 -6.03 27.98 35.54
CA THR A 412 -5.37 27.41 34.35
C THR A 412 -6.31 26.54 33.52
N ILE A 413 -6.04 26.49 32.22
CA ILE A 413 -6.58 25.47 31.31
C ILE A 413 -5.43 24.58 30.82
N LYS A 414 -5.69 23.29 30.61
CA LYS A 414 -4.66 22.33 30.20
C LYS A 414 -5.02 21.64 28.91
N ALA A 415 -4.10 21.55 27.95
CA ALA A 415 -4.35 20.79 26.73
C ALA A 415 -4.34 19.27 27.03
N ILE A 416 -5.46 18.58 26.84
CA ILE A 416 -5.54 17.11 27.02
C ILE A 416 -5.22 16.34 25.74
N THR A 417 -5.20 17.03 24.60
CA THR A 417 -4.75 16.53 23.30
C THR A 417 -3.84 17.58 22.64
N ALA A 418 -2.98 17.17 21.70
CA ALA A 418 -2.17 18.13 20.95
C ALA A 418 -3.09 18.98 20.07
N THR A 419 -3.21 20.26 20.39
CA THR A 419 -4.25 21.14 19.84
C THR A 419 -3.67 22.50 19.47
N TYR A 420 -4.52 23.43 19.05
CA TYR A 420 -4.13 24.82 18.77
C TYR A 420 -5.07 25.77 19.51
N LEU A 421 -4.51 26.82 20.11
CA LEU A 421 -5.26 28.05 20.38
C LEU A 421 -5.51 28.72 19.03
N LYS A 422 -6.74 29.21 18.80
CA LYS A 422 -7.13 29.76 17.49
C LYS A 422 -7.63 31.19 17.65
N LYS A 423 -7.37 32.07 16.67
CA LYS A 423 -7.99 33.41 16.65
C LYS A 423 -9.43 33.39 16.12
N GLN A 424 -9.88 32.29 15.52
CA GLN A 424 -11.24 32.11 15.01
C GLN A 424 -11.74 30.67 15.26
N PRO A 425 -13.06 30.44 15.37
CA PRO A 425 -13.66 29.13 15.66
C PRO A 425 -13.75 28.18 14.44
N ILE A 426 -12.75 28.20 13.55
CA ILE A 426 -12.69 27.35 12.34
C ILE A 426 -11.63 26.23 12.48
N GLN A 427 -11.46 25.37 11.48
CA GLN A 427 -10.46 24.29 11.57
C GLN A 427 -9.04 24.88 11.62
N SER A 428 -8.16 24.30 12.44
CA SER A 428 -6.78 24.80 12.56
C SER A 428 -5.96 24.62 11.27
N SER A 429 -6.37 23.75 10.36
CA SER A 429 -5.82 23.62 9.00
C SER A 429 -6.18 24.80 8.09
N GLU A 430 -7.30 25.47 8.36
CA GLU A 430 -7.81 26.61 7.59
C GLU A 430 -7.26 27.94 8.12
N LEU A 431 -6.65 27.93 9.32
CA LEU A 431 -6.05 29.12 9.91
C LEU A 431 -4.60 29.33 9.47
N PRO A 432 -4.21 30.56 9.09
CA PRO A 432 -2.81 30.95 8.94
C PRO A 432 -2.00 30.65 10.20
N LYS A 433 -0.69 30.39 10.05
CA LYS A 433 0.20 30.05 11.20
C LYS A 433 0.20 31.14 12.28
N ASN A 434 0.07 32.41 11.92
CA ASN A 434 0.01 33.55 12.83
C ASN A 434 -1.36 33.71 13.55
N GLN A 435 -2.39 32.99 13.11
CA GLN A 435 -3.72 32.98 13.74
C GLN A 435 -3.96 31.72 14.59
N LYS A 436 -2.93 30.89 14.79
CA LYS A 436 -3.00 29.69 15.62
C LYS A 436 -1.70 29.46 16.40
N LYS A 437 -1.80 29.13 17.68
CA LYS A 437 -0.65 28.76 18.52
C LYS A 437 -0.74 27.28 18.86
N PHE A 438 0.27 26.50 18.50
CA PHE A 438 0.30 25.06 18.80
C PHE A 438 0.47 24.82 20.31
N MET A 439 -0.27 23.86 20.83
CA MET A 439 -0.32 23.49 22.24
C MET A 439 -0.06 21.99 22.38
N PRO A 440 1.11 21.58 22.89
CA PRO A 440 1.42 20.19 23.19
C PRO A 440 0.47 19.60 24.25
N VAL A 441 0.34 18.28 24.27
CA VAL A 441 -0.42 17.59 25.34
C VAL A 441 0.23 17.89 26.70
N GLY A 442 -0.58 18.29 27.67
CA GLY A 442 -0.16 18.57 29.04
C GLY A 442 0.25 20.02 29.29
N GLU A 443 0.33 20.87 28.25
CA GLU A 443 0.68 22.28 28.39
C GLU A 443 -0.45 23.06 29.08
N GLU A 444 -0.10 23.90 30.06
CA GLU A 444 -1.03 24.69 30.88
C GLU A 444 -0.94 26.18 30.52
N CYS A 445 -2.09 26.86 30.48
CA CYS A 445 -2.17 28.29 30.24
C CYS A 445 -3.02 28.97 31.31
N LYS A 446 -2.51 30.05 31.88
CA LYS A 446 -3.32 30.93 32.75
C LYS A 446 -4.30 31.73 31.91
N PHE A 447 -5.52 31.88 32.39
CA PHE A 447 -6.57 32.68 31.74
C PHE A 447 -7.22 33.64 32.74
N LEU A 448 -7.63 34.80 32.24
CA LEU A 448 -8.21 35.90 33.03
C LEU A 448 -9.73 35.81 33.08
N ARG A 449 -10.36 35.50 31.94
CA ARG A 449 -11.80 35.38 31.78
C ARG A 449 -12.15 34.48 30.60
N TYR A 450 -13.38 33.98 30.57
CA TYR A 450 -13.86 33.07 29.54
C TYR A 450 -15.33 33.34 29.19
N ALA A 451 -15.75 32.94 27.99
CA ALA A 451 -17.13 33.00 27.54
C ALA A 451 -17.55 31.67 26.90
N LYS A 452 -18.76 31.20 27.23
CA LYS A 452 -19.37 30.00 26.65
C LYS A 452 -20.15 30.41 25.40
N LEU A 453 -19.91 29.75 24.26
CA LEU A 453 -20.69 30.00 23.05
C LEU A 453 -21.90 29.05 23.05
N ASN A 454 -23.10 29.60 23.06
CA ASN A 454 -24.34 28.81 22.98
C ASN A 454 -24.52 28.27 21.55
N ALA A 455 -24.88 27.00 21.42
CA ALA A 455 -25.14 26.35 20.13
C ALA A 455 -26.32 26.96 19.34
N ALA A 456 -27.09 27.87 19.95
CA ALA A 456 -28.22 28.57 19.32
C ALA A 456 -27.86 29.94 18.71
N GLU A 457 -26.65 30.46 18.94
CA GLU A 457 -26.25 31.80 18.45
C GLU A 457 -25.27 31.76 17.26
N THR A 458 -24.88 30.56 16.82
CA THR A 458 -24.02 30.37 15.63
C THR A 458 -24.79 30.20 14.32
N ASP A 459 -26.13 30.30 14.35
CA ASP A 459 -27.01 30.09 13.18
C ASP A 459 -27.73 31.38 12.70
N ASN A 460 -27.46 32.54 13.31
CA ASN A 460 -28.25 33.76 13.09
C ASN A 460 -27.47 35.05 12.77
N GLN A 461 -26.27 34.95 12.20
CA GLN A 461 -25.60 36.11 11.57
C GLN A 461 -24.89 35.72 10.25
N GLN A 462 -25.63 35.07 9.35
CA GLN A 462 -25.35 35.19 7.91
C GLN A 462 -25.99 36.51 7.40
N PRO A 463 -25.24 37.40 6.73
CA PRO A 463 -25.80 38.66 6.23
C PRO A 463 -26.86 38.40 5.13
N GLN A 464 -27.90 39.23 5.18
CA GLN A 464 -29.11 39.15 4.38
C GLN A 464 -28.83 39.20 2.86
N ASN A 465 -29.45 38.25 2.15
CA ASN A 465 -29.57 38.24 0.70
C ASN A 465 -30.44 39.40 0.19
N THR A 466 -29.97 40.06 -0.86
CA THR A 466 -30.84 40.55 -1.95
C THR A 466 -30.18 40.22 -3.30
N PRO A 467 -30.97 39.92 -4.33
CA PRO A 467 -31.18 38.53 -4.71
C PRO A 467 -30.44 38.19 -5.99
N ILE A 468 -29.47 37.28 -5.88
CA ILE A 468 -29.10 36.41 -7.00
C ILE A 468 -29.68 35.05 -6.62
N THR A 469 -30.70 34.65 -7.38
CA THR A 469 -31.52 33.45 -7.23
C THR A 469 -30.72 32.24 -6.72
N PRO A 470 -31.09 31.63 -5.58
CA PRO A 470 -30.35 30.49 -5.05
C PRO A 470 -30.48 29.31 -6.00
N LEU A 471 -29.34 28.74 -6.43
CA LEU A 471 -29.34 27.33 -6.84
C LEU A 471 -29.56 26.52 -5.56
N GLN A 472 -30.81 26.11 -5.38
CA GLN A 472 -31.32 25.25 -4.32
C GLN A 472 -30.32 24.15 -3.94
N THR A 473 -30.25 23.87 -2.63
CA THR A 473 -29.79 22.59 -2.07
C THR A 473 -30.18 21.45 -3.02
N SER A 474 -29.20 20.72 -3.56
CA SER A 474 -29.50 19.71 -4.57
C SER A 474 -30.37 18.62 -3.96
N THR A 475 -31.65 18.62 -4.30
CA THR A 475 -32.68 17.61 -4.02
C THR A 475 -32.42 16.25 -4.69
N ILE A 476 -31.25 16.06 -5.28
CA ILE A 476 -30.82 14.85 -5.96
C ILE A 476 -29.93 14.04 -5.00
N PRO A 477 -30.32 12.81 -4.64
CA PRO A 477 -29.52 11.96 -3.76
C PRO A 477 -28.13 11.65 -4.33
N GLN A 478 -27.09 11.80 -3.50
CA GLN A 478 -25.70 11.51 -3.88
C GLN A 478 -25.52 10.06 -4.37
N SER A 479 -26.27 9.11 -3.78
CA SER A 479 -26.25 7.71 -4.19
C SER A 479 -26.68 7.51 -5.64
N GLY A 480 -27.58 8.34 -6.17
CA GLY A 480 -27.95 8.34 -7.59
C GLY A 480 -26.85 8.86 -8.49
N LEU A 481 -26.20 9.97 -8.11
CA LEU A 481 -25.07 10.54 -8.84
C LEU A 481 -23.89 9.56 -8.90
N ASP A 482 -23.62 8.84 -7.82
CA ASP A 482 -22.54 7.85 -7.77
C ASP A 482 -22.79 6.68 -8.72
N VAL A 483 -24.05 6.22 -8.85
CA VAL A 483 -24.42 5.19 -9.84
C VAL A 483 -24.26 5.74 -11.26
N ILE A 484 -24.68 6.98 -11.53
CA ILE A 484 -24.49 7.60 -12.86
C ILE A 484 -23.00 7.68 -13.18
N LYS A 485 -22.17 8.29 -12.32
CA LYS A 485 -20.72 8.42 -12.51
C LYS A 485 -20.04 7.08 -12.78
N ARG A 486 -20.45 6.03 -12.06
CA ARG A 486 -19.93 4.67 -12.24
C ARG A 486 -20.17 4.11 -13.65
N PHE A 487 -21.33 4.37 -14.25
CA PHE A 487 -21.71 3.79 -15.54
C PHE A 487 -21.37 4.67 -16.74
N GLU A 488 -21.45 5.99 -16.59
CA GLU A 488 -21.03 6.93 -17.64
C GLU A 488 -19.51 7.00 -17.75
N GLY A 489 -18.79 6.83 -16.63
CA GLY A 489 -17.34 6.89 -16.58
C GLY A 489 -16.78 8.30 -16.76
N TYR A 490 -15.52 8.48 -16.36
CA TYR A 490 -14.76 9.70 -16.61
C TYR A 490 -13.74 9.41 -17.71
N HIS A 491 -14.01 9.89 -18.92
CA HIS A 491 -13.27 9.51 -20.12
C HIS A 491 -12.25 10.57 -20.56
N LYS A 492 -11.15 10.10 -21.19
CA LYS A 492 -10.02 10.92 -21.67
C LYS A 492 -9.42 11.84 -20.61
N GLU A 493 -9.14 11.27 -19.45
CA GLU A 493 -8.40 11.94 -18.38
C GLU A 493 -6.95 12.22 -18.79
N LEU A 494 -6.50 13.45 -18.58
CA LEU A 494 -5.16 13.95 -18.82
C LEU A 494 -4.27 13.71 -17.59
N ALA A 495 -2.94 13.86 -17.74
CA ALA A 495 -1.97 13.60 -16.66
C ALA A 495 -2.14 14.54 -15.43
N ASP A 496 -2.86 15.64 -15.60
CA ASP A 496 -3.23 16.61 -14.56
C ASP A 496 -4.63 16.37 -13.96
N GLY A 497 -5.32 15.29 -14.36
CA GLY A 497 -6.65 14.90 -13.85
C GLY A 497 -7.85 15.56 -14.57
N ARG A 498 -7.63 16.40 -15.57
CA ARG A 498 -8.71 17.03 -16.35
C ARG A 498 -9.25 16.09 -17.43
N ALA A 499 -10.52 16.23 -17.81
CA ALA A 499 -11.11 15.48 -18.91
C ALA A 499 -11.01 16.26 -20.22
N GLN A 500 -10.61 15.59 -21.28
CA GLN A 500 -10.66 16.11 -22.65
C GLN A 500 -11.91 15.61 -23.39
N ALA A 501 -12.49 16.43 -24.26
CA ALA A 501 -13.60 16.02 -25.11
C ALA A 501 -13.23 14.83 -26.02
N TYR A 502 -14.20 13.94 -26.24
CA TYR A 502 -14.07 12.71 -27.01
C TYR A 502 -15.31 12.49 -27.91
N PRO A 503 -15.19 11.69 -28.99
CA PRO A 503 -16.36 11.37 -29.81
C PRO A 503 -17.29 10.43 -29.05
N ASP A 504 -18.61 10.65 -29.13
CA ASP A 504 -19.60 9.75 -28.55
C ASP A 504 -19.36 8.30 -29.03
N PRO A 505 -19.41 7.29 -28.13
CA PRO A 505 -19.16 5.90 -28.49
C PRO A 505 -20.24 5.28 -29.41
N GLY A 506 -21.37 5.96 -29.61
CA GLY A 506 -22.41 5.57 -30.56
C GLY A 506 -22.10 5.95 -32.02
N PRO A 507 -23.05 5.72 -32.94
CA PRO A 507 -22.86 5.97 -34.37
C PRO A 507 -22.65 7.45 -34.73
N LYS A 508 -22.88 8.37 -33.78
CA LYS A 508 -22.76 9.81 -33.98
C LYS A 508 -21.31 10.29 -33.93
N GLY A 509 -20.42 9.62 -33.19
CA GLY A 509 -18.99 9.99 -33.12
C GLY A 509 -18.77 11.47 -32.82
N TRP A 510 -17.91 12.14 -33.60
CA TRP A 510 -17.64 13.58 -33.44
C TRP A 510 -18.82 14.51 -33.83
N ASN A 511 -19.90 13.98 -34.41
CA ASN A 511 -21.13 14.75 -34.59
C ASN A 511 -21.89 14.94 -33.27
N LEU A 512 -21.47 14.26 -32.20
CA LEU A 512 -21.91 14.49 -30.83
C LEU A 512 -20.69 14.41 -29.89
N PRO A 513 -19.91 15.49 -29.74
CA PRO A 513 -18.79 15.50 -28.81
C PRO A 513 -19.28 15.36 -27.36
N THR A 514 -18.57 14.54 -26.60
CA THR A 514 -18.90 14.21 -25.21
C THR A 514 -17.69 14.47 -24.31
N ILE A 515 -17.90 14.91 -23.06
CA ILE A 515 -16.83 15.19 -22.10
C ILE A 515 -17.28 14.85 -20.67
N GLY A 516 -16.33 14.50 -19.79
CA GLY A 516 -16.63 14.13 -18.40
C GLY A 516 -17.59 12.93 -18.30
N TYR A 517 -18.61 13.05 -17.45
CA TYR A 517 -19.63 12.01 -17.18
C TYR A 517 -20.78 11.98 -18.20
N GLY A 518 -20.48 12.12 -19.49
CA GLY A 518 -21.48 12.06 -20.57
C GLY A 518 -22.06 13.43 -20.99
N THR A 519 -21.42 14.53 -20.63
CA THR A 519 -21.87 15.88 -21.00
C THR A 519 -21.69 16.11 -22.50
N THR A 520 -22.77 16.49 -23.20
CA THR A 520 -22.75 16.86 -24.64
C THR A 520 -23.12 18.32 -24.88
N LYS A 521 -23.76 18.96 -23.89
CA LYS A 521 -24.03 20.40 -23.83
C LYS A 521 -23.74 20.91 -22.42
N TYR A 522 -23.07 22.05 -22.32
CA TYR A 522 -22.77 22.72 -21.07
C TYR A 522 -24.03 23.40 -20.48
N PRO A 523 -24.02 23.79 -19.19
CA PRO A 523 -25.13 24.50 -18.55
C PRO A 523 -25.58 25.79 -19.25
N ASP A 524 -24.68 26.44 -19.99
CA ASP A 524 -24.96 27.64 -20.80
C ASP A 524 -25.63 27.33 -22.17
N GLY A 525 -25.84 26.04 -22.47
CA GLY A 525 -26.45 25.56 -23.71
C GLY A 525 -25.48 25.35 -24.86
N GLN A 526 -24.21 25.71 -24.72
CA GLN A 526 -23.19 25.47 -25.75
C GLN A 526 -22.93 23.97 -25.90
N SER A 527 -22.75 23.52 -27.14
CA SER A 527 -22.35 22.14 -27.40
C SER A 527 -20.87 21.97 -27.13
N VAL A 528 -20.50 20.81 -26.57
CA VAL A 528 -19.09 20.42 -26.38
C VAL A 528 -18.39 20.41 -27.72
N LYS A 529 -17.14 20.90 -27.76
CA LYS A 529 -16.33 20.97 -28.97
C LYS A 529 -15.08 20.11 -28.83
N ARG A 530 -14.52 19.73 -29.98
CA ARG A 530 -13.25 19.00 -30.02
C ARG A 530 -12.14 19.87 -29.47
N GLY A 531 -11.42 19.35 -28.47
CA GLY A 531 -10.33 20.06 -27.80
C GLY A 531 -10.72 20.72 -26.48
N ASP A 532 -12.01 20.74 -26.12
CA ASP A 532 -12.45 21.21 -24.81
C ASP A 532 -11.80 20.37 -23.70
N ILE A 533 -11.42 21.04 -22.62
CA ILE A 533 -10.83 20.45 -21.42
C ILE A 533 -11.56 21.02 -20.22
N ILE A 534 -12.03 20.14 -19.33
CA ILE A 534 -12.74 20.51 -18.11
C ILE A 534 -12.10 19.81 -16.91
N THR A 535 -12.21 20.43 -15.75
CA THR A 535 -11.80 19.86 -14.47
C THR A 535 -12.78 18.78 -14.00
N HIS A 536 -12.33 17.96 -13.06
CA HIS A 536 -13.19 16.96 -12.43
C HIS A 536 -14.39 17.61 -11.71
N GLN A 537 -14.19 18.77 -11.08
CA GLN A 537 -15.25 19.51 -10.40
C GLN A 537 -16.30 20.04 -11.39
N GLU A 538 -15.86 20.60 -12.52
CA GLU A 538 -16.76 21.03 -13.60
C GLU A 538 -17.58 19.85 -14.16
N ALA A 539 -16.95 18.70 -14.37
CA ALA A 539 -17.66 17.51 -14.82
C ALA A 539 -18.74 17.04 -13.85
N GLU A 540 -18.51 17.12 -12.52
CA GLU A 540 -19.51 16.82 -11.51
C GLU A 540 -20.63 17.86 -11.47
N GLN A 541 -20.29 19.15 -11.61
CA GLN A 541 -21.28 20.23 -11.69
C GLN A 541 -22.16 20.10 -12.93
N TYR A 542 -21.61 19.75 -14.08
CA TYR A 542 -22.37 19.58 -15.32
C TYR A 542 -23.31 18.37 -15.25
N LEU A 543 -22.85 17.27 -14.67
CA LEU A 543 -23.69 16.11 -14.39
C LEU A 543 -24.86 16.49 -13.47
N LEU A 544 -24.58 17.16 -12.35
CA LEU A 544 -25.61 17.59 -11.40
C LEU A 544 -26.62 18.53 -12.07
N HIS A 545 -26.13 19.51 -12.84
CA HIS A 545 -26.97 20.44 -13.58
C HIS A 545 -27.90 19.71 -14.57
N TYR A 546 -27.38 18.73 -15.33
CA TYR A 546 -28.18 17.96 -16.26
C TYR A 546 -29.29 17.18 -15.54
N VAL A 547 -28.96 16.48 -14.46
CA VAL A 547 -29.93 15.69 -13.69
C VAL A 547 -31.02 16.59 -13.06
N ASP A 548 -30.64 17.77 -12.53
CA ASP A 548 -31.58 18.73 -11.95
C ASP A 548 -32.50 19.35 -13.02
N LYS A 549 -31.95 19.75 -14.16
CA LYS A 549 -32.75 20.42 -15.20
C LYS A 549 -33.60 19.47 -16.04
N LYS A 550 -33.11 18.27 -16.33
CA LYS A 550 -33.77 17.30 -17.23
C LYS A 550 -34.58 16.25 -16.49
N CYS A 551 -34.02 15.62 -15.46
CA CYS A 551 -34.66 14.48 -14.82
C CYS A 551 -35.62 14.89 -13.70
N ARG A 552 -35.19 15.78 -12.80
CA ARG A 552 -35.92 16.12 -11.55
C ARG A 552 -37.38 16.49 -11.78
N LYS A 553 -37.65 17.43 -12.69
CA LYS A 553 -39.02 17.92 -12.98
C LYS A 553 -39.98 16.83 -13.46
N ALA A 554 -39.48 15.80 -14.14
CA ALA A 554 -40.30 14.69 -14.61
C ALA A 554 -40.52 13.65 -13.50
N LEU A 555 -39.49 13.37 -12.71
CA LEU A 555 -39.50 12.33 -11.68
C LEU A 555 -40.27 12.76 -10.42
N GLU A 556 -40.20 14.03 -10.02
CA GLU A 556 -40.96 14.57 -8.88
C GLU A 556 -42.49 14.54 -9.09
N LYS A 557 -42.96 14.30 -10.32
CA LYS A 557 -44.39 14.13 -10.65
C LYS A 557 -44.91 12.71 -10.43
N ILE A 558 -44.04 11.75 -10.12
CA ILE A 558 -44.46 10.37 -9.83
C ILE A 558 -45.31 10.41 -8.53
N PRO A 559 -46.55 9.88 -8.53
CA PRO A 559 -47.47 10.01 -7.39
C PRO A 559 -46.91 9.49 -6.06
N THR A 560 -46.06 8.47 -6.11
CA THR A 560 -45.42 7.85 -4.94
C THR A 560 -44.05 8.45 -4.60
N TRP A 561 -43.59 9.49 -5.31
CA TRP A 561 -42.24 10.06 -5.14
C TRP A 561 -41.93 10.51 -3.71
N SER A 562 -42.90 11.10 -3.01
CA SER A 562 -42.76 11.54 -1.61
C SER A 562 -42.62 10.38 -0.62
N GLN A 563 -43.06 9.18 -1.00
CA GLN A 563 -42.91 7.96 -0.19
C GLN A 563 -41.56 7.29 -0.44
N MET A 564 -40.87 7.65 -1.52
CA MET A 564 -39.58 7.06 -1.88
C MET A 564 -38.45 7.61 -1.02
N ASN A 565 -37.62 6.70 -0.53
CA ASN A 565 -36.40 7.03 0.19
C ASN A 565 -35.30 7.53 -0.78
N ASP A 566 -34.20 8.07 -0.24
CA ASP A 566 -33.13 8.66 -1.06
C ASP A 566 -32.48 7.67 -2.04
N ASN A 567 -32.36 6.39 -1.65
CA ASN A 567 -31.80 5.37 -2.53
C ASN A 567 -32.77 5.02 -3.67
N GLN A 568 -34.06 4.93 -3.39
CA GLN A 568 -35.11 4.72 -4.41
C GLN A 568 -35.14 5.87 -5.42
N ARG A 569 -35.13 7.11 -4.92
CA ARG A 569 -35.04 8.31 -5.78
C ARG A 569 -33.74 8.32 -6.59
N GLY A 570 -32.60 7.99 -5.97
CA GLY A 570 -31.30 7.90 -6.63
C GLY A 570 -31.26 6.86 -7.77
N ALA A 571 -31.86 5.70 -7.57
CA ALA A 571 -31.97 4.66 -8.60
C ALA A 571 -32.78 5.13 -9.82
N LEU A 572 -33.90 5.82 -9.60
CA LEU A 572 -34.73 6.37 -10.67
C LEU A 572 -34.03 7.51 -11.42
N TYR A 573 -33.27 8.35 -10.74
CA TYR A 573 -32.43 9.36 -11.40
C TYR A 573 -31.40 8.74 -12.34
N SER A 574 -30.75 7.66 -11.92
CA SER A 574 -29.79 6.95 -12.78
C SER A 574 -30.44 6.26 -13.98
N PHE A 575 -31.64 5.70 -13.78
CA PHE A 575 -32.45 5.12 -14.84
C PHE A 575 -32.88 6.19 -15.87
N ALA A 576 -33.36 7.33 -15.39
CA ALA A 576 -33.77 8.48 -16.20
C ALA A 576 -32.60 9.03 -17.04
N TYR A 577 -31.41 9.16 -16.43
CA TYR A 577 -30.23 9.64 -17.15
C TYR A 577 -29.88 8.73 -18.34
N ASN A 578 -30.11 7.42 -18.21
CA ASN A 578 -29.76 6.46 -19.25
C ASN A 578 -30.77 6.36 -20.39
N LEU A 579 -32.07 6.38 -20.07
CA LEU A 579 -33.15 6.02 -21.01
C LEU A 579 -34.07 7.20 -21.34
N GLY A 580 -33.87 8.35 -20.67
CA GLY A 580 -34.69 9.54 -20.78
C GLY A 580 -35.59 9.75 -19.57
N GLU A 581 -35.91 11.02 -19.32
CA GLU A 581 -36.69 11.51 -18.19
C GLU A 581 -38.18 11.14 -18.24
N HIS A 582 -38.71 10.77 -19.42
CA HIS A 582 -40.13 10.50 -19.65
C HIS A 582 -40.50 9.00 -19.59
N PHE A 583 -39.80 8.21 -18.78
CA PHE A 583 -40.11 6.79 -18.65
C PHE A 583 -41.41 6.53 -17.89
N TYR A 584 -41.80 7.38 -16.93
CA TYR A 584 -43.00 7.14 -16.12
C TYR A 584 -44.25 7.28 -16.99
N GLN A 585 -45.07 6.21 -17.04
CA GLN A 585 -46.21 6.06 -17.97
C GLN A 585 -45.84 6.12 -19.47
N GLY A 586 -44.54 6.08 -19.79
CA GLY A 586 -44.05 6.06 -21.17
C GLY A 586 -44.29 4.73 -21.87
N ASN A 587 -44.47 4.78 -23.19
CA ASN A 587 -44.61 3.59 -24.02
C ASN A 587 -43.36 2.70 -23.91
N GLY A 588 -43.55 1.44 -23.52
CA GLY A 588 -42.46 0.47 -23.32
C GLY A 588 -41.84 0.48 -21.92
N PHE A 589 -42.29 1.38 -21.03
CA PHE A 589 -41.79 1.53 -19.67
C PHE A 589 -42.76 1.04 -18.57
N GLN A 590 -43.73 0.19 -18.94
CA GLN A 590 -44.80 -0.23 -18.04
C GLN A 590 -44.28 -0.99 -16.80
N SER A 591 -43.14 -1.67 -16.90
CA SER A 591 -42.60 -2.38 -15.73
C SER A 591 -41.98 -1.45 -14.69
N ILE A 592 -41.27 -0.38 -15.09
CA ILE A 592 -40.75 0.60 -14.11
C ILE A 592 -41.88 1.47 -13.59
N THR A 593 -42.84 1.82 -14.45
CA THR A 593 -44.07 2.50 -14.00
C THR A 593 -44.74 1.70 -12.88
N ARG A 594 -44.86 0.37 -13.05
CA ARG A 594 -45.37 -0.52 -12.00
C ARG A 594 -44.49 -0.55 -10.75
N VAL A 595 -43.16 -0.48 -10.88
CA VAL A 595 -42.27 -0.34 -9.70
C VAL A 595 -42.59 0.93 -8.94
N CYS A 596 -42.76 2.05 -9.64
CA CYS A 596 -43.13 3.32 -9.02
C CYS A 596 -44.50 3.24 -8.33
N ASP A 597 -45.49 2.59 -8.95
CA ASP A 597 -46.88 2.57 -8.47
C ASP A 597 -47.18 1.49 -7.41
N SER A 598 -46.22 0.61 -7.07
CA SER A 598 -46.39 -0.50 -6.12
C SER A 598 -45.51 -0.38 -4.86
N PRO A 599 -45.76 0.61 -3.97
CA PRO A 599 -44.99 0.78 -2.73
C PRO A 599 -45.00 -0.46 -1.84
N GLU A 600 -46.08 -1.23 -1.84
CA GLU A 600 -46.23 -2.49 -1.13
C GLU A 600 -45.24 -3.58 -1.58
N ARG A 601 -44.64 -3.42 -2.78
CA ARG A 601 -43.68 -4.36 -3.37
C ARG A 601 -42.25 -3.85 -3.38
N TRP A 602 -41.95 -2.68 -2.83
CA TRP A 602 -40.59 -2.14 -2.81
C TRP A 602 -39.59 -3.00 -2.02
N ASN A 603 -40.08 -3.84 -1.10
CA ASN A 603 -39.26 -4.81 -0.37
C ASN A 603 -39.10 -6.15 -1.10
N ASP A 604 -39.80 -6.38 -2.22
CA ASP A 604 -39.68 -7.58 -3.04
C ASP A 604 -38.52 -7.41 -4.04
N GLN A 605 -37.30 -7.64 -3.53
CA GLN A 605 -36.08 -7.45 -4.30
C GLN A 605 -36.07 -8.25 -5.62
N THR A 606 -36.58 -9.49 -5.60
CA THR A 606 -36.62 -10.34 -6.80
C THR A 606 -37.48 -9.70 -7.88
N TRP A 607 -38.65 -9.18 -7.49
CA TRP A 607 -39.55 -8.53 -8.43
C TRP A 607 -39.01 -7.21 -8.98
N ILE A 608 -38.36 -6.40 -8.13
CA ILE A 608 -37.70 -5.14 -8.56
C ILE A 608 -36.59 -5.44 -9.57
N GLU A 609 -35.70 -6.40 -9.28
CA GLU A 609 -34.64 -6.82 -10.19
C GLU A 609 -35.21 -7.30 -11.55
N GLN A 610 -36.32 -8.04 -11.55
CA GLN A 610 -37.01 -8.44 -12.78
C GLN A 610 -37.58 -7.26 -13.56
N GLN A 611 -38.11 -6.23 -12.88
CA GLN A 611 -38.69 -5.08 -13.58
C GLN A 611 -37.61 -4.19 -14.22
N PHE A 612 -36.51 -3.91 -13.50
CA PHE A 612 -35.36 -3.19 -14.05
C PHE A 612 -34.65 -3.99 -15.15
N GLY A 613 -34.56 -5.32 -14.99
CA GLY A 613 -33.91 -6.23 -15.94
C GLY A 613 -34.55 -6.28 -17.34
N LYS A 614 -35.71 -5.64 -17.55
CA LYS A 614 -36.35 -5.54 -18.88
C LYS A 614 -35.70 -4.49 -19.79
N TYR A 615 -34.92 -3.54 -19.25
CA TYR A 615 -34.32 -2.43 -20.02
C TYR A 615 -32.82 -2.62 -20.18
N VAL A 616 -32.45 -3.75 -20.78
CA VAL A 616 -31.07 -4.19 -20.99
C VAL A 616 -30.67 -4.19 -22.46
N LYS A 617 -31.53 -3.71 -23.35
CA LYS A 617 -31.33 -3.74 -24.80
C LYS A 617 -31.07 -2.34 -25.37
N ALA A 618 -30.19 -2.26 -26.36
CA ALA A 618 -30.07 -1.14 -27.29
C ALA A 618 -30.07 -1.71 -28.71
N ASP A 619 -30.78 -1.07 -29.65
CA ASP A 619 -30.96 -1.56 -31.04
C ASP A 619 -31.37 -3.04 -31.11
N GLY A 620 -32.29 -3.45 -30.23
CA GLY A 620 -32.81 -4.82 -30.15
C GLY A 620 -31.85 -5.86 -29.52
N LYS A 621 -30.59 -5.49 -29.24
CA LYS A 621 -29.56 -6.38 -28.70
C LYS A 621 -29.34 -6.16 -27.21
N THR A 622 -29.28 -7.24 -26.44
CA THR A 622 -28.95 -7.19 -25.01
C THR A 622 -27.50 -6.76 -24.82
N LEU A 623 -27.29 -5.64 -24.13
CA LEU A 623 -25.95 -5.12 -23.82
C LEU A 623 -25.53 -5.50 -22.39
N PRO A 624 -24.38 -6.18 -22.19
CA PRO A 624 -23.90 -6.57 -20.86
C PRO A 624 -23.73 -5.39 -19.89
N GLY A 625 -23.37 -4.21 -20.41
CA GLY A 625 -23.28 -2.97 -19.63
C GLY A 625 -24.63 -2.56 -19.04
N LEU A 626 -25.71 -2.62 -19.84
CA LEU A 626 -27.06 -2.31 -19.38
C LEU A 626 -27.59 -3.36 -18.39
N VAL A 627 -27.28 -4.64 -18.57
CA VAL A 627 -27.60 -5.69 -17.57
C VAL A 627 -26.98 -5.35 -16.21
N THR A 628 -25.72 -4.91 -16.23
CA THR A 628 -24.99 -4.55 -15.00
C THR A 628 -25.56 -3.27 -14.37
N ARG A 629 -25.92 -2.28 -15.20
CA ARG A 629 -26.53 -1.01 -14.78
C ARG A 629 -27.90 -1.21 -14.13
N ARG A 630 -28.80 -1.92 -14.80
CA ARG A 630 -30.14 -2.22 -14.29
C ARG A 630 -30.11 -2.98 -12.97
N LYS A 631 -29.15 -3.91 -12.80
CA LYS A 631 -28.96 -4.61 -11.53
C LYS A 631 -28.48 -3.68 -10.40
N ALA A 632 -27.55 -2.78 -10.68
CA ALA A 632 -27.06 -1.83 -9.69
C ALA A 632 -28.15 -0.82 -9.26
N GLU A 633 -28.95 -0.34 -10.21
CA GLU A 633 -30.10 0.53 -9.92
C GLU A 633 -31.17 -0.21 -9.10
N ALA A 634 -31.52 -1.45 -9.45
CA ALA A 634 -32.44 -2.27 -8.67
C ALA A 634 -31.93 -2.53 -7.23
N GLN A 635 -30.63 -2.79 -7.08
CA GLN A 635 -29.99 -2.97 -5.77
C GLN A 635 -30.03 -1.69 -4.94
N LEU A 636 -29.78 -0.53 -5.56
CA LEU A 636 -29.90 0.75 -4.89
C LEU A 636 -31.36 1.00 -4.49
N PHE A 637 -32.32 0.73 -5.37
CA PHE A 637 -33.75 0.90 -5.08
C PHE A 637 -34.22 0.08 -3.87
N CYS A 638 -33.69 -1.14 -3.70
CA CYS A 638 -34.00 -2.02 -2.57
C CYS A 638 -33.16 -1.75 -1.30
N ALA A 639 -32.21 -0.80 -1.34
CA ALA A 639 -31.31 -0.57 -0.22
C ALA A 639 -32.00 0.20 0.92
N PRO A 640 -31.88 -0.26 2.18
CA PRO A 640 -32.44 0.47 3.33
C PRO A 640 -31.74 1.82 3.49
N VAL A 641 -32.49 2.84 3.89
CA VAL A 641 -31.90 4.11 4.33
C VAL A 641 -31.50 3.95 5.79
N THR A 642 -30.22 4.10 6.09
CA THR A 642 -29.74 4.26 7.46
C THR A 642 -30.19 5.63 7.96
N SER A 643 -31.43 5.71 8.42
CA SER A 643 -31.97 6.89 9.08
C SER A 643 -31.59 6.88 10.55
N ASN A 644 -30.72 7.81 10.96
CA ASN A 644 -30.78 8.36 12.31
C ASN A 644 -32.19 8.94 12.50
N THR A 645 -33.04 8.30 13.29
CA THR A 645 -34.29 8.88 13.80
C THR A 645 -34.79 8.09 15.02
N PRO A 646 -35.65 8.67 15.86
CA PRO A 646 -35.34 9.09 17.23
C PRO A 646 -35.95 8.15 18.26
N ILE A 647 -35.27 7.96 19.40
CA ILE A 647 -35.84 7.23 20.52
C ILE A 647 -36.96 8.09 21.12
N LYS A 648 -38.19 7.57 21.04
CA LYS A 648 -39.39 8.12 21.68
C LYS A 648 -39.19 8.14 23.19
N SER A 649 -39.47 9.31 23.77
CA SER A 649 -39.54 9.61 25.19
C SER A 649 -40.60 8.76 25.90
N ASN A 650 -40.22 8.08 26.98
CA ASN A 650 -41.10 7.89 28.12
C ASN A 650 -40.77 8.96 29.16
N THR A 651 -41.74 9.83 29.37
CA THR A 651 -41.79 10.87 30.39
C THR A 651 -41.89 10.25 31.78
N ASN A 652 -41.04 10.70 32.71
CA ASN A 652 -41.51 11.39 33.92
C ASN A 652 -40.33 11.93 34.74
N ASN A 653 -40.38 13.25 34.95
CA ASN A 653 -39.85 14.03 36.07
C ASN A 653 -38.36 13.88 36.44
N LEU A 654 -37.55 14.80 35.94
CA LEU A 654 -37.00 15.93 36.72
C LEU A 654 -36.21 16.84 35.75
N SER A 655 -36.38 18.15 35.87
CA SER A 655 -35.56 19.19 35.23
C SER A 655 -35.37 20.33 36.24
N PRO A 656 -34.33 21.18 36.13
CA PRO A 656 -33.19 21.13 35.21
C PRO A 656 -31.82 21.26 35.91
N VAL A 657 -30.82 20.52 35.46
CA VAL A 657 -29.43 21.02 35.43
C VAL A 657 -28.93 20.71 34.02
N SER A 658 -28.81 21.74 33.20
CA SER A 658 -28.33 21.63 31.82
C SER A 658 -26.86 21.19 31.82
N GLU A 659 -26.61 19.91 31.55
CA GLU A 659 -25.28 19.39 31.18
C GLU A 659 -24.88 19.95 29.81
N VAL A 660 -23.80 20.73 29.77
CA VAL A 660 -23.23 21.26 28.53
C VAL A 660 -22.43 20.16 27.84
N THR A 661 -23.02 19.55 26.82
CA THR A 661 -22.32 18.65 25.89
C THR A 661 -21.53 19.48 24.86
N SER A 662 -20.20 19.37 24.88
CA SER A 662 -19.23 19.77 23.84
C SER A 662 -19.50 21.07 23.05
N ALA A 663 -18.86 22.19 23.42
CA ALA A 663 -19.02 23.49 22.76
C ALA A 663 -17.68 24.19 22.44
N HIS A 664 -17.71 25.18 21.54
CA HIS A 664 -16.59 26.12 21.37
C HIS A 664 -16.63 27.16 22.51
N CYS A 665 -15.47 27.52 23.05
CA CYS A 665 -15.32 28.53 24.10
C CYS A 665 -14.32 29.60 23.67
N VAL A 666 -14.44 30.78 24.24
CA VAL A 666 -13.46 31.87 24.09
C VAL A 666 -12.79 32.10 25.44
N VAL A 667 -11.47 32.23 25.45
CA VAL A 667 -10.66 32.50 26.64
C VAL A 667 -9.74 33.69 26.40
N GLU A 668 -9.61 34.57 27.38
CA GLU A 668 -8.56 35.58 27.41
C GLU A 668 -7.40 35.07 28.25
N LEU A 669 -6.22 34.92 27.63
CA LEU A 669 -5.03 34.40 28.30
C LEU A 669 -4.26 35.52 29.01
N ASP A 670 -3.70 35.19 30.16
CA ASP A 670 -2.91 36.12 31.00
C ASP A 670 -1.59 36.53 30.32
N TYR A 671 -0.97 37.61 30.80
CA TYR A 671 0.30 38.18 30.33
C TYR A 671 0.28 38.72 28.89
N GLY A 672 -0.80 39.41 28.49
CA GLY A 672 -0.88 40.07 27.18
C GLY A 672 -0.96 39.11 25.99
N GLN A 673 -1.24 37.82 26.24
CA GLN A 673 -1.36 36.81 25.19
C GLN A 673 -2.68 36.90 24.41
N GLY A 674 -3.61 37.74 24.88
CA GLY A 674 -4.84 38.12 24.17
C GLY A 674 -5.92 37.04 24.17
N THR A 675 -6.96 37.27 23.36
CA THR A 675 -8.15 36.42 23.29
C THR A 675 -8.00 35.29 22.26
N TRP A 676 -8.48 34.09 22.60
CA TRP A 676 -8.37 32.86 21.80
C TRP A 676 -9.63 31.99 21.88
N TYR A 677 -9.97 31.34 20.77
CA TYR A 677 -10.97 30.28 20.67
C TYR A 677 -10.36 28.92 20.99
N ILE A 678 -11.08 28.14 21.79
CA ILE A 678 -10.74 26.76 22.16
C ILE A 678 -11.96 25.85 21.99
N TRP A 679 -11.71 24.58 21.67
CA TRP A 679 -12.76 23.58 21.57
C TRP A 679 -12.73 22.71 22.83
N SER A 680 -13.83 22.67 23.59
CA SER A 680 -13.84 22.12 24.96
C SER A 680 -13.30 20.70 25.07
N ASN A 681 -13.46 19.85 24.05
CA ASN A 681 -13.04 18.46 24.08
C ASN A 681 -11.51 18.26 23.92
N HIS A 682 -10.75 19.32 23.63
CA HIS A 682 -9.28 19.28 23.57
C HIS A 682 -8.61 19.82 24.82
N TRP A 683 -9.39 20.33 25.78
CA TRP A 683 -8.88 21.05 26.95
C TRP A 683 -9.53 20.54 28.23
N ASP A 684 -8.74 20.47 29.30
CA ASP A 684 -9.23 20.37 30.67
C ASP A 684 -9.64 21.77 31.12
N LEU A 685 -10.95 21.96 31.31
CA LEU A 685 -11.56 23.26 31.57
C LEU A 685 -12.18 23.27 32.97
N PRO A 686 -11.71 24.13 33.90
CA PRO A 686 -12.18 24.18 35.29
C PRO A 686 -13.70 24.38 35.44
N TRP A 687 -14.34 25.00 34.45
CA TRP A 687 -15.76 25.34 34.45
C TRP A 687 -16.66 24.31 33.74
N VAL A 688 -16.10 23.24 33.18
CA VAL A 688 -16.85 22.14 32.55
C VAL A 688 -16.82 20.95 33.51
N LYS A 689 -17.99 20.54 34.05
CA LYS A 689 -18.10 19.26 34.76
C LYS A 689 -17.90 18.14 33.74
N GLN A 690 -16.68 17.60 33.67
CA GLN A 690 -16.41 16.41 32.87
C GLN A 690 -17.22 15.25 33.44
N THR A 691 -18.23 14.78 32.70
CA THR A 691 -18.67 13.40 32.85
C THR A 691 -17.45 12.52 32.61
N GLN A 692 -17.05 11.78 33.64
CA GLN A 692 -15.99 10.78 33.54
C GLN A 692 -16.18 9.97 32.26
N PRO A 693 -15.12 9.77 31.45
CA PRO A 693 -15.22 8.96 30.25
C PRO A 693 -15.78 7.60 30.65
N LYS A 694 -16.90 7.19 30.01
CA LYS A 694 -17.41 5.82 30.10
C LYS A 694 -16.23 4.86 30.03
N ASP A 695 -16.20 3.93 30.97
CA ASP A 695 -15.10 3.03 31.24
C ASP A 695 -14.34 2.59 29.98
N LYS A 696 -13.02 2.67 30.09
CA LYS A 696 -12.04 2.14 29.15
C LYS A 696 -12.29 0.65 28.92
N GLU A 697 -13.15 0.29 27.98
CA GLU A 697 -13.13 -1.08 27.46
C GLU A 697 -11.91 -1.21 26.54
N LYS A 698 -10.78 -1.64 27.13
CA LYS A 698 -9.92 -2.58 26.42
C LYS A 698 -10.84 -3.66 25.85
N ILE A 699 -10.59 -4.12 24.62
CA ILE A 699 -11.22 -5.36 24.14
C ILE A 699 -10.75 -6.49 25.07
N VAL A 700 -11.49 -6.77 26.15
CA VAL A 700 -11.20 -7.84 27.10
C VAL A 700 -11.79 -9.11 26.53
N LEU A 701 -10.95 -9.95 25.94
CA LEU A 701 -11.36 -11.26 25.45
C LEU A 701 -11.72 -12.15 26.64
N SER A 702 -12.99 -12.53 26.78
CA SER A 702 -13.46 -13.43 27.84
C SER A 702 -12.76 -14.79 27.75
N PRO A 703 -12.13 -15.29 28.83
CA PRO A 703 -11.60 -16.65 28.88
C PRO A 703 -12.72 -17.66 28.58
N GLY A 704 -12.50 -18.58 27.63
CA GLY A 704 -13.47 -19.63 27.27
C GLY A 704 -14.34 -19.36 26.03
N LYS A 705 -14.39 -18.12 25.51
CA LYS A 705 -15.12 -17.79 24.25
C LYS A 705 -14.31 -18.06 22.99
N TYR A 706 -12.98 -17.99 23.09
CA TYR A 706 -12.04 -18.12 21.97
C TYR A 706 -11.09 -19.29 22.22
N ASN A 707 -10.67 -19.96 21.14
CA ASN A 707 -9.74 -21.10 21.22
C ASN A 707 -8.33 -20.65 21.62
N ASN A 708 -7.88 -19.47 21.15
CA ASN A 708 -6.57 -18.92 21.46
C ASN A 708 -6.62 -17.40 21.73
N PRO A 709 -7.21 -16.97 22.88
CA PRO A 709 -7.40 -15.55 23.18
C PRO A 709 -6.07 -14.77 23.25
N LYS A 710 -4.97 -15.42 23.67
CA LYS A 710 -3.64 -14.79 23.70
C LYS A 710 -3.13 -14.46 22.29
N ALA A 711 -3.34 -15.34 21.32
CA ALA A 711 -2.94 -15.08 19.93
C ALA A 711 -3.77 -13.97 19.29
N VAL A 712 -5.07 -13.93 19.60
CA VAL A 712 -5.99 -12.88 19.14
C VAL A 712 -5.60 -11.53 19.74
N GLN A 713 -5.33 -11.49 21.04
CA GLN A 713 -4.86 -10.28 21.71
C GLN A 713 -3.57 -9.74 21.08
N ARG A 714 -2.61 -10.62 20.72
CA ARG A 714 -1.40 -10.19 20.00
C ARG A 714 -1.71 -9.52 18.66
N GLN A 715 -2.74 -9.95 17.93
CA GLN A 715 -3.15 -9.28 16.69
C GLN A 715 -3.79 -7.92 16.97
N ILE A 716 -4.62 -7.81 18.01
CA ILE A 716 -5.21 -6.55 18.50
C ILE A 716 -4.09 -5.57 18.89
N ASP A 717 -3.11 -6.02 19.67
CA ASP A 717 -1.99 -5.19 20.10
C ASP A 717 -1.15 -4.75 18.90
N ARG A 718 -0.91 -5.66 17.94
CA ARG A 718 -0.18 -5.35 16.70
C ARG A 718 -0.91 -4.33 15.84
N ILE A 719 -2.23 -4.45 15.63
CA ILE A 719 -2.97 -3.46 14.83
C ILE A 719 -3.08 -2.11 15.56
N SER A 720 -3.22 -2.14 16.89
CA SER A 720 -3.33 -0.94 17.71
C SER A 720 -2.07 -0.06 17.66
N LYS A 721 -0.89 -0.64 17.42
CA LYS A 721 0.35 0.13 17.18
C LYS A 721 0.27 1.06 15.97
N TYR A 722 -0.65 0.80 15.04
CA TYR A 722 -0.85 1.63 13.85
C TYR A 722 -1.98 2.65 14.01
N LEU A 723 -2.68 2.68 15.15
CA LEU A 723 -3.69 3.69 15.44
C LEU A 723 -3.05 5.05 15.75
N PRO A 724 -3.67 6.15 15.30
CA PRO A 724 -3.38 7.48 15.82
C PRO A 724 -3.53 7.55 17.34
N ALA A 725 -2.69 8.36 17.99
CA ALA A 725 -2.74 8.54 19.44
C ALA A 725 -4.13 9.03 19.89
N GLY A 726 -4.74 8.32 20.83
CA GLY A 726 -6.08 8.62 21.36
C GLY A 726 -7.25 8.01 20.57
N GLN A 727 -7.01 7.33 19.44
CA GLN A 727 -8.07 6.64 18.70
C GLN A 727 -8.32 5.22 19.25
N VAL A 728 -9.59 4.83 19.36
CA VAL A 728 -10.00 3.48 19.76
C VAL A 728 -10.05 2.57 18.53
N LEU A 729 -9.60 1.32 18.70
CA LEU A 729 -9.68 0.30 17.65
C LEU A 729 -11.14 -0.09 17.40
N ASP A 730 -11.64 0.22 16.21
CA ASP A 730 -12.96 -0.24 15.75
C ASP A 730 -12.79 -1.37 14.72
N LEU A 731 -12.99 -2.62 15.15
CA LEU A 731 -12.90 -3.79 14.26
C LEU A 731 -14.14 -4.01 13.39
N ASP A 732 -15.22 -3.24 13.59
CA ASP A 732 -16.42 -3.34 12.75
C ASP A 732 -16.29 -2.65 11.39
N VAL A 733 -15.20 -1.89 11.20
CA VAL A 733 -14.83 -1.27 9.94
C VAL A 733 -14.81 -2.29 8.79
N LYS A 734 -15.58 -1.99 7.73
CA LYS A 734 -15.73 -2.87 6.56
C LYS A 734 -14.69 -2.57 5.48
N THR A 735 -14.23 -3.63 4.82
CA THR A 735 -13.35 -3.56 3.64
C THR A 735 -14.15 -3.34 2.35
N LYS A 736 -13.57 -2.62 1.40
CA LYS A 736 -14.08 -2.50 0.03
C LYS A 736 -13.73 -3.75 -0.77
N TYR A 737 -14.68 -4.20 -1.59
CA TYR A 737 -14.48 -5.33 -2.50
C TYR A 737 -13.77 -4.89 -3.78
N PHE A 738 -12.73 -5.63 -4.17
CA PHE A 738 -12.03 -5.48 -5.44
C PHE A 738 -12.10 -6.78 -6.26
N SER A 739 -12.47 -6.65 -7.53
CA SER A 739 -12.56 -7.78 -8.45
C SER A 739 -11.28 -7.85 -9.27
N GLN A 740 -10.57 -8.97 -9.23
CA GLN A 740 -9.34 -9.08 -10.04
C GLN A 740 -9.60 -8.99 -11.54
N ARG A 741 -10.85 -9.17 -11.98
CA ARG A 741 -11.24 -9.20 -13.39
C ARG A 741 -11.23 -7.81 -14.05
N ASP A 742 -11.22 -6.74 -13.26
CA ASP A 742 -11.10 -5.35 -13.73
C ASP A 742 -9.70 -4.76 -13.55
N ASN A 743 -8.74 -5.58 -13.10
CA ASN A 743 -7.34 -5.19 -13.02
C ASN A 743 -6.78 -4.76 -14.38
N TYR A 744 -5.92 -3.75 -14.34
CA TYR A 744 -5.26 -3.20 -15.53
C TYR A 744 -4.37 -4.20 -16.28
N ARG A 745 -3.96 -5.30 -15.63
CA ARG A 745 -3.16 -6.38 -16.24
C ARG A 745 -3.39 -7.72 -15.54
N ASP A 746 -3.06 -8.80 -16.23
CA ASP A 746 -2.92 -10.15 -15.66
C ASP A 746 -4.15 -10.66 -14.85
N LYS A 747 -5.34 -10.19 -15.24
CA LYS A 747 -6.63 -10.41 -14.56
C LYS A 747 -6.96 -11.87 -14.24
N ASP A 748 -6.41 -12.83 -14.98
CA ASP A 748 -6.69 -14.27 -14.79
C ASP A 748 -5.82 -14.93 -13.71
N ARG A 749 -4.89 -14.18 -13.10
CA ARG A 749 -3.89 -14.73 -12.18
C ARG A 749 -3.61 -13.87 -10.93
N THR A 750 -4.18 -12.68 -10.85
CA THR A 750 -3.94 -11.70 -9.77
C THR A 750 -4.79 -11.87 -8.51
N CYS A 751 -5.42 -13.03 -8.29
CA CYS A 751 -6.24 -13.32 -7.09
C CYS A 751 -5.54 -12.98 -5.77
N ASN A 752 -4.25 -13.27 -5.69
CA ASN A 752 -3.42 -12.98 -4.53
C ASN A 752 -3.27 -11.47 -4.33
N SER A 753 -2.94 -10.72 -5.38
CA SER A 753 -2.80 -9.27 -5.30
C SER A 753 -4.11 -8.58 -4.91
N SER A 754 -5.22 -8.90 -5.57
CA SER A 754 -6.53 -8.30 -5.29
C SER A 754 -7.03 -8.62 -3.87
N SER A 755 -6.80 -9.84 -3.37
CA SER A 755 -7.14 -10.20 -1.99
C SER A 755 -6.32 -9.43 -0.96
N ASN A 756 -5.02 -9.23 -1.22
CA ASN A 756 -4.18 -8.44 -0.32
C ASN A 756 -4.44 -6.93 -0.45
N ALA A 757 -4.93 -6.45 -1.58
CA ALA A 757 -5.41 -5.08 -1.73
C ALA A 757 -6.67 -4.82 -0.88
N MET A 758 -7.62 -5.77 -0.84
CA MET A 758 -8.78 -5.68 0.07
C MET A 758 -8.35 -5.70 1.55
N TYR A 759 -7.37 -6.56 1.88
CA TYR A 759 -6.78 -6.58 3.22
C TYR A 759 -6.09 -5.27 3.58
N LEU A 760 -5.36 -4.65 2.64
CA LEU A 760 -4.77 -3.34 2.81
C LEU A 760 -5.83 -2.24 2.98
N ASP A 761 -6.91 -2.27 2.20
CA ASP A 761 -8.03 -1.33 2.34
C ASP A 761 -8.63 -1.40 3.75
N TRP A 762 -8.83 -2.62 4.28
CA TRP A 762 -9.26 -2.80 5.67
C TRP A 762 -8.25 -2.22 6.67
N LEU A 763 -6.97 -2.59 6.55
CA LEU A 763 -5.90 -2.11 7.41
C LEU A 763 -5.80 -0.59 7.43
N ARG A 764 -6.02 0.08 6.29
CA ARG A 764 -6.06 1.54 6.22
C ARG A 764 -7.27 2.09 6.97
N ARG A 765 -8.47 1.59 6.67
CA ARG A 765 -9.71 2.10 7.30
C ARG A 765 -9.74 1.88 8.81
N VAL A 766 -9.37 0.68 9.27
CA VAL A 766 -9.35 0.32 10.71
C VAL A 766 -8.35 1.15 11.51
N THR A 767 -7.35 1.74 10.83
CA THR A 767 -6.35 2.64 11.42
C THR A 767 -6.61 4.11 11.15
N GLY A 768 -7.83 4.47 10.73
CA GLY A 768 -8.22 5.86 10.47
C GLY A 768 -7.63 6.47 9.20
N LYS A 769 -7.01 5.67 8.32
CA LYS A 769 -6.50 6.11 7.00
C LYS A 769 -7.58 5.92 5.93
N PRO A 770 -7.60 6.76 4.87
CA PRO A 770 -8.49 6.55 3.73
C PRO A 770 -8.31 5.16 3.11
N GLY A 771 -9.38 4.54 2.64
CA GLY A 771 -9.33 3.26 1.94
C GLY A 771 -8.65 3.35 0.56
N LEU A 772 -8.70 2.25 -0.19
CA LEU A 772 -8.26 2.21 -1.58
C LEU A 772 -9.45 2.44 -2.52
N ASP A 773 -9.20 3.13 -3.64
CA ASP A 773 -10.21 3.34 -4.68
C ASP A 773 -10.41 2.08 -5.53
N ASN A 774 -9.31 1.40 -5.86
CA ASN A 774 -9.27 0.10 -6.53
C ASN A 774 -7.96 -0.63 -6.17
N ASP A 775 -7.75 -1.84 -6.69
CA ASP A 775 -6.56 -2.66 -6.48
C ASP A 775 -5.43 -2.42 -7.50
N ASN A 776 -5.61 -1.56 -8.52
CA ASN A 776 -4.60 -1.30 -9.54
C ASN A 776 -3.32 -0.67 -8.96
N GLU A 777 -3.43 0.27 -8.03
CA GLU A 777 -2.26 0.87 -7.37
C GLU A 777 -1.46 -0.16 -6.58
N TYR A 778 -2.16 -1.10 -5.94
CA TYR A 778 -1.53 -2.21 -5.23
C TYR A 778 -0.81 -3.14 -6.21
N LEU A 779 -1.45 -3.50 -7.33
CA LEU A 779 -0.83 -4.30 -8.39
C LEU A 779 0.38 -3.61 -9.02
N LYS A 780 0.32 -2.30 -9.31
CA LYS A 780 1.48 -1.53 -9.82
C LYS A 780 2.68 -1.70 -8.90
N LYS A 781 2.46 -1.67 -7.58
CA LYS A 781 3.51 -1.89 -6.58
C LYS A 781 4.06 -3.31 -6.63
N VAL A 782 3.19 -4.32 -6.69
CA VAL A 782 3.57 -5.74 -6.83
C VAL A 782 4.43 -5.97 -8.08
N TYR A 783 4.09 -5.35 -9.21
CA TYR A 783 4.81 -5.52 -10.48
C TYR A 783 6.04 -4.62 -10.68
N THR A 784 6.45 -3.86 -9.66
CA THR A 784 7.71 -3.10 -9.74
C THR A 784 8.93 -4.01 -9.91
N LYS A 785 10.04 -3.45 -10.42
CA LYS A 785 11.34 -4.16 -10.51
C LYS A 785 11.82 -4.70 -9.17
N HIS A 786 11.45 -4.05 -8.06
CA HIS A 786 11.72 -4.51 -6.70
C HIS A 786 10.81 -5.67 -6.27
N GLY A 787 9.51 -5.61 -6.54
CA GLY A 787 8.61 -6.76 -6.34
C GLY A 787 9.07 -7.99 -7.13
N SER A 788 9.56 -7.78 -8.35
CA SER A 788 10.13 -8.82 -9.22
C SER A 788 11.44 -9.42 -8.68
N LYS A 789 12.18 -8.75 -7.79
CA LYS A 789 13.43 -9.26 -7.20
C LYS A 789 13.18 -10.41 -6.20
N TYR A 790 12.00 -10.45 -5.58
CA TYR A 790 11.59 -11.54 -4.69
C TYR A 790 11.03 -12.75 -5.46
N HIS A 791 11.06 -12.68 -6.79
CA HIS A 791 10.58 -13.70 -7.70
C HIS A 791 11.71 -14.65 -8.10
N LEU A 792 11.83 -15.77 -7.38
CA LEU A 792 12.92 -16.74 -7.53
C LEU A 792 12.62 -17.85 -8.55
N ASN A 793 11.41 -17.92 -9.11
CA ASN A 793 10.96 -19.07 -9.89
C ASN A 793 10.23 -18.64 -11.18
N ARG A 794 10.87 -18.80 -12.34
CA ARG A 794 10.34 -18.43 -13.68
C ARG A 794 9.00 -19.10 -14.06
N ARG A 795 8.53 -20.08 -13.28
CA ARG A 795 7.30 -20.87 -13.56
C ARG A 795 6.00 -20.18 -13.14
N PHE A 796 6.05 -19.26 -12.18
CA PHE A 796 4.92 -18.43 -11.76
C PHE A 796 5.23 -16.97 -12.07
N GLY A 797 4.31 -16.02 -11.91
CA GLY A 797 4.61 -14.58 -12.05
C GLY A 797 4.54 -13.87 -10.69
N VAL A 798 5.01 -12.62 -10.67
CA VAL A 798 5.31 -11.83 -9.46
C VAL A 798 4.12 -11.71 -8.50
N ASP A 799 2.92 -11.65 -9.04
CA ASP A 799 1.63 -11.65 -8.37
C ASP A 799 1.34 -12.89 -7.51
N ALA A 800 1.86 -14.06 -7.87
CA ALA A 800 1.53 -15.31 -7.19
C ALA A 800 2.29 -15.52 -5.86
N HIS A 801 3.36 -14.77 -5.60
CA HIS A 801 4.25 -15.04 -4.46
C HIS A 801 3.87 -14.26 -3.20
N HIS A 802 3.55 -14.96 -2.11
CA HIS A 802 3.14 -14.33 -0.85
C HIS A 802 4.22 -13.42 -0.23
N ASN A 803 5.50 -13.68 -0.46
CA ASN A 803 6.60 -12.81 -0.02
C ASN A 803 6.59 -11.45 -0.72
N VAL A 804 6.19 -11.41 -2.00
CA VAL A 804 6.01 -10.15 -2.74
C VAL A 804 4.85 -9.37 -2.15
N GLN A 805 3.75 -10.04 -1.81
CA GLN A 805 2.58 -9.40 -1.17
C GLN A 805 2.92 -8.86 0.23
N THR A 806 3.73 -9.61 1.00
CA THR A 806 4.27 -9.15 2.30
C THR A 806 5.10 -7.88 2.11
N TRP A 807 6.02 -7.88 1.15
CA TRP A 807 6.82 -6.71 0.82
C TRP A 807 5.95 -5.52 0.39
N ALA A 808 4.93 -5.75 -0.45
CA ALA A 808 4.04 -4.72 -0.95
C ALA A 808 3.23 -4.06 0.18
N LEU A 809 2.65 -4.85 1.09
CA LEU A 809 1.94 -4.36 2.29
C LEU A 809 2.86 -3.54 3.20
N GLU A 810 4.10 -3.98 3.36
CA GLU A 810 5.12 -3.26 4.15
C GLU A 810 5.45 -1.89 3.53
N GLN A 811 5.37 -1.75 2.20
CA GLN A 811 5.51 -0.44 1.54
C GLN A 811 4.33 0.53 1.80
N TYR A 812 3.22 0.05 2.37
CA TYR A 812 2.13 0.88 2.86
C TYR A 812 2.19 1.06 4.39
N GLY A 813 3.27 0.60 5.03
CA GLY A 813 3.52 0.77 6.44
C GLY A 813 2.91 -0.32 7.34
N PHE A 814 2.48 -1.46 6.79
CA PHE A 814 1.91 -2.56 7.57
C PHE A 814 2.78 -3.80 7.51
N LYS A 815 3.30 -4.25 8.66
CA LYS A 815 4.09 -5.48 8.73
C LYS A 815 3.16 -6.70 8.81
N THR A 816 3.26 -7.56 7.81
CA THR A 816 2.48 -8.80 7.73
C THR A 816 3.36 -10.01 7.50
N GLN A 817 2.81 -11.20 7.66
CA GLN A 817 3.42 -12.46 7.28
C GLN A 817 2.40 -13.45 6.74
N TRP A 818 2.87 -14.39 5.92
CA TRP A 818 2.07 -15.50 5.41
C TRP A 818 2.36 -16.75 6.24
N MET A 819 1.32 -17.33 6.83
CA MET A 819 1.36 -18.50 7.69
C MET A 819 0.96 -19.75 6.92
N THR A 820 1.53 -20.91 7.28
CA THR A 820 1.26 -22.21 6.65
C THR A 820 1.03 -23.35 7.68
N ASP A 821 0.83 -22.97 8.94
CA ASP A 821 0.66 -23.85 10.12
C ASP A 821 -0.75 -24.44 10.25
N ARG A 822 -1.69 -24.03 9.39
CA ARG A 822 -3.06 -24.57 9.29
C ARG A 822 -3.92 -24.38 10.54
N ASP A 823 -3.72 -23.29 11.29
CA ASP A 823 -4.49 -22.98 12.51
C ASP A 823 -5.91 -22.44 12.21
N LEU A 824 -6.84 -23.35 11.87
CA LEU A 824 -8.25 -23.00 11.63
C LEU A 824 -8.97 -22.43 12.87
N PRO A 825 -8.78 -22.94 14.10
CA PRO A 825 -9.34 -22.34 15.31
C PRO A 825 -8.97 -20.86 15.47
N PHE A 826 -7.71 -20.50 15.25
CA PHE A 826 -7.28 -19.11 15.33
C PHE A 826 -7.94 -18.21 14.27
N ILE A 827 -8.09 -18.68 13.03
CA ILE A 827 -8.82 -17.95 11.98
C ILE A 827 -10.28 -17.71 12.39
N LYS A 828 -10.93 -18.71 13.00
CA LYS A 828 -12.30 -18.57 13.51
C LYS A 828 -12.39 -17.49 14.59
N ASP A 829 -11.44 -17.47 15.51
CA ASP A 829 -11.40 -16.47 16.58
C ASP A 829 -11.19 -15.05 16.02
N LEU A 830 -10.28 -14.88 15.04
CA LEU A 830 -10.06 -13.59 14.36
C LEU A 830 -11.32 -13.08 13.65
N ILE A 831 -11.98 -13.96 12.89
CA ILE A 831 -13.20 -13.59 12.17
C ILE A 831 -14.36 -13.27 13.13
N ALA A 832 -14.44 -13.96 14.28
CA ALA A 832 -15.47 -13.71 15.29
C ALA A 832 -15.37 -12.32 15.92
N ILE A 833 -14.18 -11.73 15.98
CA ILE A 833 -13.95 -10.37 16.50
C ILE A 833 -13.96 -9.28 15.41
N GLY A 834 -14.28 -9.63 14.15
CA GLY A 834 -14.30 -8.68 13.03
C GLY A 834 -12.96 -8.51 12.29
N PHE A 835 -11.95 -9.32 12.60
CA PHE A 835 -10.64 -9.26 11.94
C PHE A 835 -10.66 -10.11 10.65
N PRO A 836 -10.61 -9.52 9.45
CA PRO A 836 -10.68 -10.28 8.22
C PRO A 836 -9.36 -10.96 7.91
N VAL A 837 -9.42 -12.11 7.22
CA VAL A 837 -8.26 -12.98 7.02
C VAL A 837 -8.14 -13.38 5.56
N VAL A 838 -6.99 -13.08 4.94
CA VAL A 838 -6.65 -13.58 3.60
C VAL A 838 -6.22 -15.04 3.71
N VAL A 839 -6.82 -15.92 2.90
CA VAL A 839 -6.61 -17.38 2.91
C VAL A 839 -6.46 -17.92 1.49
N ASN A 840 -6.00 -19.17 1.36
CA ASN A 840 -5.92 -19.87 0.08
C ASN A 840 -6.73 -21.17 0.03
N ILE A 841 -7.39 -21.42 -1.10
CA ILE A 841 -8.22 -22.60 -1.34
C ILE A 841 -7.93 -23.26 -2.69
N ARG A 842 -8.29 -24.55 -2.83
CA ARG A 842 -8.38 -25.26 -4.10
C ARG A 842 -9.72 -24.95 -4.78
N HIS A 843 -9.65 -24.20 -5.87
CA HIS A 843 -10.82 -23.62 -6.54
C HIS A 843 -11.40 -24.49 -7.67
N ARG A 844 -10.79 -25.65 -7.99
CA ARG A 844 -11.27 -26.59 -9.02
C ARG A 844 -11.60 -27.96 -8.42
N GLY A 845 -12.21 -28.82 -9.23
CA GLY A 845 -12.56 -30.19 -8.84
C GLY A 845 -13.78 -30.26 -7.91
N SER A 846 -14.25 -31.48 -7.67
CA SER A 846 -15.35 -31.75 -6.74
C SER A 846 -14.91 -31.53 -5.28
N ILE A 847 -15.87 -31.47 -4.35
CA ILE A 847 -15.57 -31.42 -2.91
C ILE A 847 -14.83 -32.69 -2.44
N SER A 848 -15.10 -33.84 -3.07
CA SER A 848 -14.43 -35.12 -2.79
C SER A 848 -13.01 -35.20 -3.35
N ASN A 849 -12.72 -34.48 -4.45
CA ASN A 849 -11.39 -34.39 -5.05
C ASN A 849 -11.05 -32.95 -5.47
N PRO A 850 -10.75 -32.06 -4.50
CA PRO A 850 -10.42 -30.67 -4.82
C PRO A 850 -9.06 -30.56 -5.52
N THR A 851 -9.03 -29.83 -6.64
CA THR A 851 -7.85 -29.64 -7.49
C THR A 851 -7.56 -28.16 -7.77
N GLY A 852 -6.46 -27.88 -8.47
CA GLY A 852 -6.02 -26.53 -8.84
C GLY A 852 -4.82 -26.03 -8.05
N ASN A 853 -4.04 -25.13 -8.66
CA ASN A 853 -2.75 -24.64 -8.14
C ASN A 853 -2.88 -23.64 -6.97
N GLY A 854 -4.07 -23.50 -6.39
CA GLY A 854 -4.43 -22.52 -5.36
C GLY A 854 -5.19 -21.32 -5.90
N HIS A 855 -5.98 -20.68 -5.03
CA HIS A 855 -6.74 -19.46 -5.26
C HIS A 855 -6.83 -18.69 -3.95
N VAL A 856 -6.63 -17.38 -3.99
CA VAL A 856 -6.57 -16.54 -2.78
C VAL A 856 -7.83 -15.70 -2.70
N LEU A 857 -8.41 -15.63 -1.51
CA LEU A 857 -9.60 -14.83 -1.18
C LEU A 857 -9.50 -14.30 0.25
N MET A 858 -10.40 -13.38 0.63
CA MET A 858 -10.45 -12.79 1.96
C MET A 858 -11.72 -13.19 2.70
N LEU A 859 -11.57 -13.86 3.84
CA LEU A 859 -12.68 -14.10 4.77
C LEU A 859 -12.96 -12.81 5.54
N ILE A 860 -14.23 -12.46 5.67
CA ILE A 860 -14.68 -11.20 6.32
C ILE A 860 -15.78 -11.42 7.36
N GLY A 861 -16.25 -12.66 7.50
CA GLY A 861 -17.31 -13.00 8.43
C GLY A 861 -17.59 -14.49 8.42
N ARG A 862 -18.38 -14.94 9.38
CA ARG A 862 -18.87 -16.31 9.48
C ARG A 862 -20.27 -16.31 10.10
N LYS A 863 -21.12 -17.22 9.63
CA LYS A 863 -22.33 -17.67 10.33
C LYS A 863 -22.20 -19.18 10.56
N ASP A 864 -23.06 -19.76 11.39
CA ASP A 864 -22.88 -21.12 11.95
C ASP A 864 -22.46 -22.19 10.94
N ASN A 865 -22.97 -22.12 9.69
CA ASN A 865 -22.71 -23.13 8.66
C ASN A 865 -21.91 -22.64 7.44
N TYR A 866 -21.54 -21.36 7.36
CA TYR A 866 -20.82 -20.82 6.20
C TYR A 866 -19.93 -19.63 6.53
N TRP A 867 -18.84 -19.51 5.77
CA TRP A 867 -17.96 -18.35 5.73
C TRP A 867 -18.50 -17.31 4.76
N ILE A 868 -18.33 -16.04 5.12
CA ILE A 868 -18.57 -14.89 4.25
C ILE A 868 -17.21 -14.41 3.76
N ALA A 869 -17.04 -14.34 2.45
CA ALA A 869 -15.78 -14.02 1.81
C ALA A 869 -15.93 -12.94 0.74
N HIS A 870 -14.87 -12.18 0.54
CA HIS A 870 -14.60 -11.46 -0.69
C HIS A 870 -13.68 -12.28 -1.57
N ASP A 871 -14.26 -12.90 -2.60
CA ASP A 871 -13.52 -13.64 -3.61
C ASP A 871 -13.25 -12.74 -4.82
N PRO A 872 -11.99 -12.44 -5.15
CA PRO A 872 -11.69 -11.50 -6.22
C PRO A 872 -12.02 -12.03 -7.62
N TYR A 873 -12.19 -13.35 -7.81
CA TYR A 873 -12.44 -13.95 -9.12
C TYR A 873 -13.91 -14.27 -9.38
N GLY A 874 -14.74 -14.42 -8.35
CA GLY A 874 -16.15 -14.84 -8.46
C GLY A 874 -16.49 -15.88 -7.40
N THR A 875 -17.72 -16.38 -7.34
CA THR A 875 -18.06 -17.34 -6.28
C THR A 875 -17.64 -18.78 -6.60
N LEU A 876 -17.14 -19.47 -5.56
CA LEU A 876 -16.89 -20.91 -5.60
C LEU A 876 -18.18 -21.72 -5.83
N LYS A 877 -19.32 -21.24 -5.30
CA LYS A 877 -20.64 -21.88 -5.43
C LYS A 877 -21.07 -22.02 -6.89
N SER A 878 -20.77 -21.02 -7.72
CA SER A 878 -21.06 -21.09 -9.16
C SER A 878 -19.96 -21.81 -9.96
N ASN A 879 -18.94 -22.35 -9.28
CA ASN A 879 -17.71 -22.81 -9.91
C ASN A 879 -17.07 -21.71 -10.79
N TYR A 880 -17.05 -20.47 -10.27
CA TYR A 880 -16.48 -19.27 -10.90
C TYR A 880 -17.11 -18.88 -12.25
N ARG A 881 -18.34 -19.34 -12.51
CA ARG A 881 -19.14 -18.90 -13.65
C ARG A 881 -19.67 -17.49 -13.46
N ASP A 882 -19.97 -17.10 -12.23
CA ASP A 882 -20.25 -15.70 -11.90
C ASP A 882 -18.95 -14.89 -11.71
N ARG A 883 -19.11 -13.57 -11.74
CA ARG A 883 -18.02 -12.60 -11.58
C ARG A 883 -18.10 -11.80 -10.28
N ASN A 884 -19.08 -12.09 -9.42
CA ASN A 884 -19.34 -11.28 -8.22
C ASN A 884 -19.03 -12.10 -6.97
N GLY A 885 -17.79 -12.05 -6.52
CA GLY A 885 -17.39 -12.67 -5.26
C GLY A 885 -17.58 -11.79 -4.03
N LYS A 886 -18.26 -10.64 -4.14
CA LYS A 886 -18.58 -9.79 -2.99
C LYS A 886 -19.57 -10.51 -2.07
N TYR A 887 -19.23 -10.61 -0.79
CA TYR A 887 -19.95 -11.39 0.24
C TYR A 887 -20.29 -12.82 -0.19
N SER A 888 -19.43 -13.45 -0.99
CA SER A 888 -19.56 -14.85 -1.40
C SER A 888 -19.66 -15.76 -0.17
N GLN A 889 -20.54 -16.75 -0.26
CA GLN A 889 -20.76 -17.71 0.81
C GLN A 889 -20.06 -19.02 0.48
N ILE A 890 -19.25 -19.52 1.42
CA ILE A 890 -18.56 -20.81 1.30
C ILE A 890 -18.96 -21.65 2.51
N SER A 891 -19.62 -22.79 2.29
CA SER A 891 -20.01 -23.66 3.42
C SER A 891 -18.78 -24.08 4.23
N GLU A 892 -18.93 -24.26 5.55
CA GLU A 892 -17.80 -24.67 6.39
C GLU A 892 -17.21 -26.03 5.94
N HIS A 893 -18.07 -26.94 5.50
CA HIS A 893 -17.66 -28.23 4.95
C HIS A 893 -16.79 -28.08 3.69
N GLU A 894 -17.26 -27.25 2.74
CA GLU A 894 -16.53 -27.03 1.49
C GLU A 894 -15.21 -26.27 1.71
N PHE A 895 -15.21 -25.27 2.59
CA PHE A 895 -13.99 -24.56 2.98
C PHE A 895 -12.96 -25.51 3.56
N LYS A 896 -13.32 -26.36 4.53
CA LYS A 896 -12.39 -27.31 5.16
C LYS A 896 -11.77 -28.29 4.16
N LYS A 897 -12.53 -28.74 3.16
CA LYS A 897 -12.03 -29.67 2.13
C LYS A 897 -11.09 -28.99 1.13
N ARG A 898 -11.31 -27.70 0.84
CA ARG A 898 -10.56 -26.96 -0.19
C ARG A 898 -9.42 -26.12 0.38
N TRP A 899 -9.47 -25.73 1.65
CA TRP A 899 -8.48 -24.87 2.28
C TRP A 899 -7.12 -25.56 2.31
N GLN A 900 -6.09 -24.83 1.87
CA GLN A 900 -4.74 -25.36 1.75
C GLN A 900 -3.91 -25.16 3.02
N GLY A 901 -4.50 -24.55 4.06
CA GLY A 901 -3.86 -24.40 5.36
C GLY A 901 -3.01 -23.15 5.51
N CYS A 902 -3.15 -22.16 4.62
CA CYS A 902 -2.38 -20.92 4.68
C CYS A 902 -3.27 -19.69 4.85
N TYR A 903 -2.73 -18.67 5.52
CA TYR A 903 -3.42 -17.41 5.81
C TYR A 903 -2.46 -16.25 6.11
N ARG A 904 -2.95 -15.01 6.13
CA ARG A 904 -2.16 -13.81 6.45
C ARG A 904 -2.47 -13.26 7.83
N THR A 905 -1.42 -12.80 8.53
CA THR A 905 -1.52 -12.12 9.84
C THR A 905 -0.60 -10.90 9.92
N LEU A 906 -0.77 -10.06 10.95
CA LEU A 906 0.22 -9.06 11.33
C LEU A 906 1.41 -9.70 12.06
N ARG A 907 2.60 -9.11 11.88
CA ARG A 907 3.83 -9.43 12.60
C ARG A 907 4.43 -8.19 13.27
N ASP A 908 5.36 -8.39 14.19
CA ASP A 908 6.02 -7.33 14.95
C ASP A 908 7.02 -6.49 14.13
#